data_AF-A0A9Q5NAU1-F1
#
_entry.id   AF-A0A9Q5NAU1-F1
#
_cell.length_a   1.000
_cell.length_b   1.000
_cell.length_c   1.000
_cell.angle_alpha   90.00
_cell.angle_beta   90.00
_cell.angle_gamma   90.00
#
_symmetry.space_group_name_H-M   'P 1'
#
loop_
_entity.id
_entity.type
_entity.pdbx_description
1 polymer ?
#
loop_
_entity_poly.entity_id
_entity_poly.type
_entity_poly.pdbx_seq_one_letter_code
_entity_poly.pdbx_strand_id
1 'polypeptide(L)'
;MAFSKIFSLVAALAALQSANAALTKRVTCPDGVNVVSDAACCSLFAIRDDIQQNLFDGGECGEEVHESLRLTFHDAIGFSPRTAARGAFGCDDIVVSSNSILTYIETAFHANNGVDEIVEEQRPFIEKHNITAGDFIQFAGAVGLSNCAGAPRLEFLFGRPPAVAPSPDLLVPEPFDTVTSILDRFADAGFTPEEVIALLASHSVAAADKVDESIPGTPFDSTPGIFDTQVFVEVQLRGTSFPGTGGNQGEVESPIRGEIRLQSDHDLARDSRTACTWQSFAKLQSEFRAAMAKLAVVGQDTSQMVDCSEVIPVPPPFTGSAVFPPSLSNADIEQACATQVFPTLSTLPGPATSIPPVKCLPSRTLRELKSFLHTTSVVRHENPLGLPRSGTPPELPRRGLPPRRDIPNVKKVIIVASGKGGVGKSTVAVNLAMALALQNRNSERRIRVGLLDLDIFGPSQPKLMGLEDCEEPELTDYGALIPLKNHGIPCISIGFMLPKTLLPGASVPSRNDTPVVWRGLMVQKAIQQLLFDVDWRDGAGWPYPAGPGLDALIIDMPPGTGDVPLTVGAVIVSTPQDVSLSDVRKGIAMFRKVSIPITGLVLNTSYFLCPSCETPHEIFGSPDSFRRVATELGTPVLGELPLVPAVNKGGDTGVPFVLSSSTKTLDSAEKEWNDTMLSMASKVTDSLEIR
;
A
#
# COMPACT_ATOMS: atom_id res chain seq x y z
N MET A 1 -73.75 24.99 13.69
CA MET A 1 -73.63 23.70 12.97
C MET A 1 -72.72 23.80 11.74
N ALA A 2 -71.47 24.22 11.91
CA ALA A 2 -70.50 24.32 10.80
C ALA A 2 -69.10 23.72 11.12
N PHE A 3 -68.77 23.50 12.40
CA PHE A 3 -67.46 22.98 12.80
C PHE A 3 -67.31 21.44 12.74
N SER A 4 -68.41 20.69 12.82
CA SER A 4 -68.35 19.22 12.78
C SER A 4 -68.06 18.67 11.38
N LYS A 5 -68.41 19.39 10.30
CA LYS A 5 -68.17 18.93 8.92
C LYS A 5 -66.73 19.12 8.45
N ILE A 6 -65.99 20.05 9.05
CA ILE A 6 -64.58 20.32 8.71
C ILE A 6 -63.66 19.25 9.31
N PHE A 7 -63.94 18.81 10.55
CA PHE A 7 -63.15 17.77 11.21
C PHE A 7 -63.27 16.40 10.51
N SER A 8 -64.46 16.07 9.98
CA SER A 8 -64.64 14.85 9.20
C SER A 8 -63.95 14.89 7.83
N LEU A 9 -63.77 16.07 7.22
CA LEU A 9 -63.05 16.20 5.96
C LEU A 9 -61.52 16.13 6.17
N VAL A 10 -61.00 16.72 7.25
CA VAL A 10 -59.57 16.63 7.59
C VAL A 10 -59.20 15.23 8.08
N ALA A 11 -60.07 14.55 8.83
CA ALA A 11 -59.86 13.15 9.19
C ALA A 11 -59.94 12.21 7.97
N ALA A 12 -60.80 12.49 7.00
CA ALA A 12 -60.85 11.73 5.75
C ALA A 12 -59.63 12.00 4.84
N LEU A 13 -59.12 13.23 4.80
CA LEU A 13 -57.87 13.56 4.09
C LEU A 13 -56.62 13.00 4.79
N ALA A 14 -56.60 12.96 6.12
CA ALA A 14 -55.53 12.31 6.88
C ALA A 14 -55.58 10.77 6.71
N ALA A 15 -56.78 10.18 6.65
CA ALA A 15 -56.94 8.76 6.36
C ALA A 15 -56.56 8.40 4.89
N LEU A 16 -56.77 9.33 3.95
CA LEU A 16 -56.32 9.19 2.55
C LEU A 16 -54.82 9.49 2.37
N GLN A 17 -54.20 10.31 3.23
CA GLN A 17 -52.73 10.47 3.28
C GLN A 17 -52.03 9.27 3.93
N SER A 18 -52.66 8.57 4.87
CA SER A 18 -52.17 7.27 5.36
C SER A 18 -52.42 6.11 4.40
N ALA A 19 -53.26 6.28 3.37
CA ALA A 19 -53.49 5.29 2.32
C ALA A 19 -52.51 5.40 1.14
N ASN A 20 -51.64 6.42 1.15
CA ASN A 20 -50.49 6.57 0.25
C ASN A 20 -49.15 6.35 0.98
N ALA A 21 -49.14 5.56 2.08
CA ALA A 21 -47.99 4.71 2.31
C ALA A 21 -47.93 3.79 1.09
N ALA A 22 -47.13 4.17 0.09
CA ALA A 22 -46.92 3.39 -1.10
C ALA A 22 -46.78 1.94 -0.65
N LEU A 23 -47.63 1.06 -1.19
CA LEU A 23 -47.33 -0.36 -1.23
C LEU A 23 -46.01 -0.47 -2.00
N THR A 24 -44.88 -0.21 -1.34
CA THR A 24 -43.55 -0.56 -1.82
C THR A 24 -43.61 -2.07 -1.87
N LYS A 25 -43.84 -2.55 -3.09
CA LYS A 25 -44.00 -3.96 -3.39
C LYS A 25 -42.68 -4.61 -3.03
N ARG A 26 -42.61 -5.17 -1.82
CA ARG A 26 -41.40 -5.78 -1.32
C ARG A 26 -40.98 -6.89 -2.28
N VAL A 27 -39.68 -6.94 -2.54
CA VAL A 27 -39.05 -7.87 -3.46
C VAL A 27 -38.46 -9.01 -2.63
N THR A 28 -38.84 -10.24 -2.96
CA THR A 28 -38.14 -11.43 -2.43
C THR A 28 -36.83 -11.57 -3.18
N CYS A 29 -35.72 -11.63 -2.45
CA CYS A 29 -34.41 -11.77 -3.03
C CYS A 29 -34.21 -13.16 -3.68
N PRO A 30 -33.25 -13.31 -4.62
CA PRO A 30 -32.99 -14.58 -5.29
C PRO A 30 -32.59 -15.73 -4.35
N ASP A 31 -32.17 -15.40 -3.12
CA ASP A 31 -31.86 -16.38 -2.06
C ASP A 31 -33.11 -17.08 -1.48
N GLY A 32 -34.32 -16.57 -1.73
CA GLY A 32 -35.58 -17.10 -1.22
C GLY A 32 -35.80 -16.89 0.28
N VAL A 33 -34.91 -16.16 0.97
CA VAL A 33 -34.94 -15.95 2.42
C VAL A 33 -35.20 -14.47 2.74
N ASN A 34 -34.48 -13.57 2.08
CA ASN A 34 -34.52 -12.16 2.39
C ASN A 34 -35.58 -11.42 1.57
N VAL A 35 -36.15 -10.38 2.16
CA VAL A 35 -37.17 -9.54 1.54
C VAL A 35 -36.79 -8.08 1.74
N VAL A 36 -36.74 -7.32 0.65
CA VAL A 36 -36.29 -5.93 0.61
C VAL A 36 -37.33 -5.01 -0.02
N SER A 37 -37.17 -3.72 0.23
CA SER A 37 -37.92 -2.63 -0.38
C SER A 37 -37.53 -2.39 -1.83
N ASP A 38 -36.25 -2.58 -2.19
CA ASP A 38 -35.72 -2.45 -3.56
C ASP A 38 -34.85 -3.66 -3.96
N ALA A 39 -35.04 -4.17 -5.18
CA ALA A 39 -34.31 -5.32 -5.72
C ALA A 39 -32.79 -5.11 -5.76
N ALA A 40 -32.31 -3.87 -5.89
CA ALA A 40 -30.89 -3.53 -5.91
C ALA A 40 -30.17 -3.91 -4.61
N CYS A 41 -30.90 -3.95 -3.47
CA CYS A 41 -30.34 -4.29 -2.18
C CYS A 41 -30.06 -5.80 -2.00
N CYS A 42 -30.61 -6.66 -2.88
CA CYS A 42 -30.54 -8.12 -2.68
C CYS A 42 -29.11 -8.68 -2.74
N SER A 43 -28.23 -8.10 -3.56
CA SER A 43 -26.83 -8.55 -3.64
C SER A 43 -26.05 -8.29 -2.34
N LEU A 44 -26.46 -7.28 -1.57
CA LEU A 44 -25.77 -6.85 -0.35
C LEU A 44 -25.86 -7.88 0.78
N PHE A 45 -26.86 -8.77 0.80
CA PHE A 45 -26.93 -9.85 1.80
C PHE A 45 -25.77 -10.83 1.67
N ALA A 46 -25.42 -11.22 0.43
CA ALA A 46 -24.29 -12.10 0.19
C ALA A 46 -22.96 -11.43 0.57
N ILE A 47 -22.84 -10.12 0.33
CA ILE A 47 -21.67 -9.33 0.73
C ILE A 47 -21.59 -9.26 2.26
N ARG A 48 -22.69 -8.91 2.93
CA ARG A 48 -22.80 -8.84 4.39
C ARG A 48 -22.36 -10.14 5.04
N ASP A 49 -22.92 -11.26 4.58
CA ASP A 49 -22.65 -12.56 5.17
C ASP A 49 -21.18 -12.97 4.96
N ASP A 50 -20.59 -12.61 3.81
CA ASP A 50 -19.18 -12.84 3.51
C ASP A 50 -18.24 -12.01 4.39
N ILE A 51 -18.48 -10.70 4.51
CA ILE A 51 -17.63 -9.83 5.34
C ILE A 51 -17.81 -10.12 6.83
N GLN A 52 -19.01 -10.44 7.30
CA GLN A 52 -19.21 -10.86 8.69
C GLN A 52 -18.41 -12.11 9.03
N GLN A 53 -18.39 -13.09 8.12
CA GLN A 53 -17.70 -14.36 8.37
C GLN A 53 -16.18 -14.26 8.18
N ASN A 54 -15.73 -13.49 7.19
CA ASN A 54 -14.35 -13.57 6.69
C ASN A 54 -13.49 -12.34 6.94
N LEU A 55 -14.10 -11.15 7.01
CA LEU A 55 -13.43 -9.88 7.33
C LEU A 55 -13.53 -9.57 8.82
N PHE A 56 -14.71 -9.73 9.42
CA PHE A 56 -14.97 -9.42 10.84
C PHE A 56 -14.98 -10.65 11.75
N ASP A 57 -14.25 -11.72 11.38
CA ASP A 57 -14.01 -12.91 12.20
C ASP A 57 -15.25 -13.54 12.88
N GLY A 58 -16.38 -13.55 12.18
CA GLY A 58 -17.65 -14.07 12.69
C GLY A 58 -18.53 -13.02 13.39
N GLY A 59 -18.34 -11.74 13.05
CA GLY A 59 -19.11 -10.62 13.59
C GLY A 59 -18.54 -10.06 14.89
N GLU A 60 -17.22 -10.09 15.07
CA GLU A 60 -16.54 -9.43 16.19
C GLU A 60 -16.48 -7.91 15.95
N CYS A 61 -16.57 -7.12 17.02
CA CYS A 61 -16.22 -5.69 17.02
C CYS A 61 -14.75 -5.60 17.46
N GLY A 62 -13.85 -5.75 16.49
CA GLY A 62 -12.40 -5.80 16.67
C GLY A 62 -11.67 -4.92 15.67
N GLU A 63 -10.39 -5.21 15.42
CA GLU A 63 -9.50 -4.37 14.62
C GLU A 63 -10.08 -4.03 13.24
N GLU A 64 -10.49 -5.03 12.47
CA GLU A 64 -10.98 -4.82 11.10
C GLU A 64 -12.27 -3.98 11.07
N VAL A 65 -13.07 -4.02 12.15
CA VAL A 65 -14.25 -3.15 12.32
C VAL A 65 -13.82 -1.72 12.60
N HIS A 66 -12.86 -1.51 13.50
CA HIS A 66 -12.35 -0.18 13.85
C HIS A 66 -11.72 0.49 12.64
N GLU A 67 -10.87 -0.25 11.91
CA GLU A 67 -10.24 0.23 10.68
C GLU A 67 -11.28 0.51 9.58
N SER A 68 -12.28 -0.38 9.41
CA SER A 68 -13.34 -0.15 8.42
C SER A 68 -14.19 1.08 8.75
N LEU A 69 -14.44 1.35 10.03
CA LEU A 69 -15.15 2.55 10.47
C LEU A 69 -14.29 3.81 10.22
N ARG A 70 -13.01 3.79 10.58
CA ARG A 70 -12.05 4.86 10.26
C ARG A 70 -12.04 5.12 8.75
N LEU A 71 -12.01 4.07 7.94
CA LEU A 71 -11.96 4.17 6.49
C LEU A 71 -13.12 4.97 5.89
N THR A 72 -14.32 4.85 6.46
CA THR A 72 -15.49 5.64 6.02
C THR A 72 -15.28 7.14 6.13
N PHE A 73 -14.56 7.59 7.17
CA PHE A 73 -14.23 9.00 7.37
C PHE A 73 -13.16 9.46 6.39
N HIS A 74 -12.08 8.70 6.25
CA HIS A 74 -10.96 9.05 5.39
C HIS A 74 -11.36 9.13 3.90
N ASP A 75 -12.29 8.29 3.44
CA ASP A 75 -12.87 8.36 2.08
C ASP A 75 -13.82 9.57 1.91
N ALA A 76 -14.72 9.78 2.87
CA ALA A 76 -15.77 10.81 2.75
C ALA A 76 -15.27 12.25 2.97
N ILE A 77 -14.32 12.48 3.88
CA ILE A 77 -13.88 13.82 4.25
C ILE A 77 -12.92 14.45 3.21
N GLY A 78 -12.42 13.66 2.26
CA GLY A 78 -11.61 14.06 1.10
C GLY A 78 -12.32 14.98 0.09
N PHE A 79 -13.36 15.68 0.50
CA PHE A 79 -14.20 16.53 -0.34
C PHE A 79 -14.18 17.99 0.12
N SER A 80 -13.91 18.92 -0.82
CA SER A 80 -13.84 20.36 -0.55
C SER A 80 -14.60 21.21 -1.57
N PRO A 81 -15.80 21.72 -1.22
CA PRO A 81 -16.53 22.69 -2.05
C PRO A 81 -15.74 23.97 -2.33
N ARG A 82 -14.96 24.47 -1.36
CA ARG A 82 -14.13 25.69 -1.54
C ARG A 82 -13.03 25.50 -2.58
N THR A 83 -12.40 24.32 -2.59
CA THR A 83 -11.37 24.00 -3.59
C THR A 83 -12.00 23.83 -4.97
N ALA A 84 -13.17 23.16 -5.05
CA ALA A 84 -13.95 23.01 -6.29
C ALA A 84 -14.33 24.35 -6.93
N ALA A 85 -14.69 25.35 -6.13
CA ALA A 85 -15.09 26.67 -6.62
C ALA A 85 -13.94 27.54 -7.15
N ARG A 86 -12.67 27.22 -6.86
CA ARG A 86 -11.50 28.05 -7.25
C ARG A 86 -10.86 27.66 -8.58
N GLY A 87 -11.38 26.65 -9.29
CA GLY A 87 -10.84 26.22 -10.59
C GLY A 87 -9.41 25.68 -10.54
N ALA A 88 -8.94 25.26 -9.36
CA ALA A 88 -7.58 24.74 -9.15
C ALA A 88 -7.41 23.27 -9.58
N PHE A 89 -8.33 22.75 -10.39
CA PHE A 89 -8.28 21.40 -10.95
C PHE A 89 -7.96 21.50 -12.44
N GLY A 90 -6.79 20.98 -12.84
CA GLY A 90 -6.31 21.04 -14.22
C GLY A 90 -7.27 20.33 -15.20
N CYS A 91 -7.51 20.99 -16.34
CA CYS A 91 -8.14 20.56 -17.59
C CYS A 91 -8.80 19.17 -17.62
N ASP A 92 -10.07 19.09 -17.18
CA ASP A 92 -11.24 18.75 -18.00
C ASP A 92 -12.46 18.66 -17.04
N ASP A 93 -13.57 19.30 -17.43
CA ASP A 93 -14.77 19.45 -16.63
C ASP A 93 -15.33 18.09 -16.13
N ILE A 94 -15.26 17.83 -14.82
CA ILE A 94 -16.22 17.05 -14.02
C ILE A 94 -15.94 17.32 -12.53
N VAL A 95 -17.01 17.52 -11.75
CA VAL A 95 -17.00 17.64 -10.28
C VAL A 95 -16.18 16.52 -9.65
N VAL A 96 -15.02 16.84 -9.08
CA VAL A 96 -14.19 15.88 -8.35
C VAL A 96 -14.76 15.73 -6.94
N SER A 97 -15.77 14.89 -6.79
CA SER A 97 -16.11 14.28 -5.51
C SER A 97 -15.15 13.11 -5.28
N SER A 98 -14.48 13.04 -4.12
CA SER A 98 -13.83 11.79 -3.69
C SER A 98 -14.88 10.69 -3.79
N ASN A 99 -14.60 9.62 -4.54
CA ASN A 99 -15.56 8.55 -4.70
C ASN A 99 -14.92 7.23 -5.04
N SER A 100 -13.98 6.81 -4.19
CA SER A 100 -13.54 5.42 -4.02
C SER A 100 -12.57 4.81 -5.03
N ILE A 101 -11.30 5.08 -4.79
CA ILE A 101 -10.36 4.11 -4.23
C ILE A 101 -9.42 5.00 -3.41
N LEU A 102 -9.18 4.69 -2.13
CA LEU A 102 -7.95 5.15 -1.48
C LEU A 102 -6.81 4.54 -2.28
N THR A 103 -6.38 5.26 -3.31
CA THR A 103 -5.32 4.82 -4.22
C THR A 103 -4.04 4.79 -3.42
N TYR A 104 -2.99 4.16 -3.96
CA TYR A 104 -1.66 4.25 -3.36
C TYR A 104 -1.20 5.71 -3.16
N ILE A 105 -1.83 6.67 -3.85
CA ILE A 105 -1.60 8.11 -3.69
C ILE A 105 -2.19 8.57 -2.35
N GLU A 106 -3.47 8.29 -2.10
CA GLU A 106 -4.16 8.75 -0.89
C GLU A 106 -3.67 8.03 0.36
N THR A 107 -3.41 6.72 0.29
CA THR A 107 -2.85 5.98 1.44
C THR A 107 -1.42 6.38 1.77
N ALA A 108 -0.74 7.15 0.92
CA ALA A 108 0.60 7.69 1.18
C ALA A 108 0.58 9.06 1.86
N PHE A 109 -0.59 9.71 1.98
CA PHE A 109 -0.73 10.95 2.74
C PHE A 109 -0.52 10.67 4.22
N HIS A 110 0.16 11.58 4.92
CA HIS A 110 0.51 11.39 6.33
C HIS A 110 -0.74 11.17 7.21
N ALA A 111 -1.80 11.95 6.97
CA ALA A 111 -3.08 11.82 7.67
C ALA A 111 -3.74 10.43 7.47
N ASN A 112 -3.41 9.72 6.38
CA ASN A 112 -3.92 8.40 6.04
C ASN A 112 -3.02 7.25 6.50
N ASN A 113 -1.96 7.50 7.29
CA ASN A 113 -1.08 6.45 7.79
C ASN A 113 -1.88 5.31 8.47
N GLY A 114 -1.60 4.07 8.06
CA GLY A 114 -2.22 2.85 8.58
C GLY A 114 -3.58 2.48 7.97
N VAL A 115 -4.15 3.27 7.04
CA VAL A 115 -5.39 2.84 6.34
C VAL A 115 -5.10 1.87 5.18
N ASP A 116 -3.84 1.73 4.76
CA ASP A 116 -3.45 0.84 3.66
C ASP A 116 -3.72 -0.64 3.97
N GLU A 117 -3.58 -1.03 5.23
CA GLU A 117 -3.81 -2.41 5.71
C GLU A 117 -5.26 -2.83 5.41
N ILE A 118 -6.24 -2.11 5.96
CA ILE A 118 -7.67 -2.39 5.71
C ILE A 118 -8.10 -2.20 4.25
N VAL A 119 -7.52 -1.26 3.51
CA VAL A 119 -7.83 -1.08 2.08
C VAL A 119 -7.46 -2.32 1.28
N GLU A 120 -6.30 -2.91 1.55
CA GLU A 120 -5.87 -4.14 0.89
C GLU A 120 -6.67 -5.36 1.37
N GLU A 121 -7.15 -5.39 2.61
CA GLU A 121 -8.04 -6.45 3.10
C GLU A 121 -9.45 -6.38 2.51
N GLN A 122 -9.97 -5.19 2.24
CA GLN A 122 -11.30 -5.00 1.62
C GLN A 122 -11.28 -5.26 0.10
N ARG A 123 -10.17 -5.03 -0.59
CA ARG A 123 -10.03 -5.14 -2.06
C ARG A 123 -10.53 -6.47 -2.66
N PRO A 124 -10.20 -7.65 -2.11
CA PRO A 124 -10.68 -8.93 -2.66
C PRO A 124 -12.20 -9.08 -2.59
N PHE A 125 -12.86 -8.49 -1.59
CA PHE A 125 -14.32 -8.53 -1.47
C PHE A 125 -14.98 -7.61 -2.50
N ILE A 126 -14.42 -6.41 -2.72
CA ILE A 126 -14.87 -5.48 -3.76
C ILE A 126 -14.82 -6.16 -5.14
N GLU A 127 -13.69 -6.79 -5.48
CA GLU A 127 -13.51 -7.50 -6.74
C GLU A 127 -14.42 -8.72 -6.88
N LYS A 128 -14.56 -9.52 -5.80
CA LYS A 128 -15.37 -10.74 -5.78
C LYS A 128 -16.85 -10.44 -6.00
N HIS A 129 -17.36 -9.38 -5.38
CA HIS A 129 -18.78 -9.04 -5.40
C HIS A 129 -19.16 -8.00 -6.46
N ASN A 130 -18.18 -7.48 -7.21
CA ASN A 130 -18.37 -6.51 -8.29
C ASN A 130 -19.22 -5.30 -7.83
N ILE A 131 -18.85 -4.74 -6.69
CA ILE A 131 -19.44 -3.55 -6.07
C ILE A 131 -18.46 -2.38 -6.19
N THR A 132 -18.93 -1.13 -6.21
CA THR A 132 -18.01 0.02 -6.21
C THR A 132 -17.31 0.11 -4.86
N ALA A 133 -16.07 0.60 -4.86
CA ALA A 133 -15.29 0.68 -3.63
C ALA A 133 -15.99 1.56 -2.58
N GLY A 134 -16.68 2.62 -2.98
CA GLY A 134 -17.29 3.59 -2.07
C GLY A 134 -18.55 3.03 -1.44
N ASP A 135 -19.35 2.29 -2.22
CA ASP A 135 -20.44 1.53 -1.65
C ASP A 135 -19.91 0.47 -0.69
N PHE A 136 -18.82 -0.22 -1.01
CA PHE A 136 -18.25 -1.23 -0.13
C PHE A 136 -17.68 -0.64 1.17
N ILE A 137 -16.92 0.45 1.12
CA ILE A 137 -16.32 1.09 2.31
C ILE A 137 -17.42 1.52 3.29
N GLN A 138 -18.42 2.24 2.80
CA GLN A 138 -19.54 2.71 3.64
C GLN A 138 -20.38 1.53 4.15
N PHE A 139 -20.54 0.47 3.33
CA PHE A 139 -21.24 -0.75 3.74
C PHE A 139 -20.47 -1.51 4.82
N ALA A 140 -19.16 -1.70 4.65
CA ALA A 140 -18.29 -2.38 5.59
C ALA A 140 -18.24 -1.65 6.93
N GLY A 141 -18.11 -0.32 6.94
CA GLY A 141 -18.20 0.48 8.16
C GLY A 141 -19.56 0.35 8.87
N ALA A 142 -20.67 0.39 8.13
CA ALA A 142 -22.01 0.25 8.70
C ALA A 142 -22.29 -1.17 9.25
N VAL A 143 -21.89 -2.21 8.52
CA VAL A 143 -22.01 -3.61 8.97
C VAL A 143 -21.07 -3.89 10.14
N GLY A 144 -19.81 -3.46 10.05
CA GLY A 144 -18.82 -3.66 11.11
C GLY A 144 -19.25 -3.00 12.41
N LEU A 145 -19.64 -1.71 12.37
CA LEU A 145 -20.12 -1.02 13.56
C LEU A 145 -21.36 -1.68 14.18
N SER A 146 -22.21 -2.33 13.37
CA SER A 146 -23.35 -3.07 13.89
C SER A 146 -22.98 -4.27 14.77
N ASN A 147 -21.72 -4.70 14.77
CA ASN A 147 -21.22 -5.73 15.68
C ASN A 147 -20.95 -5.18 17.08
N CYS A 148 -20.73 -3.87 17.21
CA CYS A 148 -20.37 -3.23 18.47
C CYS A 148 -21.62 -3.02 19.34
N ALA A 149 -21.58 -3.51 20.58
CA ALA A 149 -22.70 -3.35 21.50
C ALA A 149 -22.92 -1.86 21.81
N GLY A 150 -24.18 -1.41 21.79
CA GLY A 150 -24.50 0.00 22.02
C GLY A 150 -24.38 0.90 20.79
N ALA A 151 -23.94 0.38 19.64
CA ALA A 151 -23.88 1.19 18.43
C ALA A 151 -25.29 1.47 17.86
N PRO A 152 -25.51 2.60 17.17
CA PRO A 152 -26.70 2.79 16.37
C PRO A 152 -26.63 1.97 15.08
N ARG A 153 -27.79 1.55 14.56
CA ARG A 153 -27.87 1.02 13.20
C ARG A 153 -27.71 2.16 12.20
N LEU A 154 -26.60 2.19 11.47
CA LEU A 154 -26.33 3.23 10.48
C LEU A 154 -27.26 3.11 9.26
N GLU A 155 -27.48 4.25 8.60
CA GLU A 155 -28.13 4.31 7.29
C GLU A 155 -27.13 3.89 6.21
N PHE A 156 -27.61 3.17 5.20
CA PHE A 156 -26.79 2.78 4.05
C PHE A 156 -27.54 3.05 2.75
N LEU A 157 -27.10 4.07 2.02
CA LEU A 157 -27.52 4.34 0.65
C LEU A 157 -26.56 3.68 -0.34
N PHE A 158 -27.09 2.96 -1.31
CA PHE A 158 -26.37 2.20 -2.33
C PHE A 158 -26.43 2.92 -3.69
N GLY A 159 -25.35 2.88 -4.48
CA GLY A 159 -25.29 3.45 -5.83
C GLY A 159 -24.21 4.51 -6.03
N ARG A 160 -23.13 4.50 -5.23
CA ARG A 160 -22.00 5.42 -5.46
C ARG A 160 -21.30 5.09 -6.78
N PRO A 161 -21.01 6.08 -7.63
CA PRO A 161 -20.24 5.87 -8.85
C PRO A 161 -18.77 5.54 -8.53
N PRO A 162 -18.04 4.85 -9.43
CA PRO A 162 -16.60 4.66 -9.29
C PRO A 162 -15.83 5.99 -9.29
N ALA A 163 -14.68 6.03 -8.61
CA ALA A 163 -13.86 7.25 -8.55
C ALA A 163 -13.31 7.59 -9.93
N VAL A 164 -13.21 8.88 -10.20
CA VAL A 164 -12.58 9.40 -11.43
C VAL A 164 -11.20 10.01 -11.17
N ALA A 165 -10.88 10.37 -9.93
CA ALA A 165 -9.61 10.97 -9.53
C ALA A 165 -9.36 10.76 -8.02
N PRO A 166 -8.08 10.81 -7.57
CA PRO A 166 -7.75 10.76 -6.15
C PRO A 166 -8.13 12.06 -5.42
N SER A 167 -8.43 11.96 -4.13
CA SER A 167 -8.59 13.12 -3.24
C SER A 167 -7.29 13.95 -3.19
N PRO A 168 -7.38 15.30 -3.12
CA PRO A 168 -6.26 16.12 -2.70
C PRO A 168 -5.76 15.76 -1.30
N ASP A 169 -4.47 15.97 -1.07
CA ASP A 169 -3.85 15.89 0.26
C ASP A 169 -4.34 17.03 1.17
N LEU A 170 -4.10 16.90 2.48
CA LEU A 170 -4.41 17.89 3.54
C LEU A 170 -5.91 18.15 3.77
N LEU A 171 -6.78 17.25 3.29
CA LEU A 171 -8.23 17.31 3.53
C LEU A 171 -8.67 16.48 4.74
N VAL A 172 -7.84 15.53 5.18
CA VAL A 172 -8.07 14.71 6.37
C VAL A 172 -7.39 15.39 7.57
N PRO A 173 -8.11 15.72 8.66
CA PRO A 173 -7.52 16.30 9.86
C PRO A 173 -6.48 15.41 10.53
N GLU A 174 -5.45 16.03 11.09
CA GLU A 174 -4.36 15.36 11.79
C GLU A 174 -4.49 15.51 13.31
N PRO A 175 -3.98 14.55 14.12
CA PRO A 175 -4.14 14.60 15.58
C PRO A 175 -3.43 15.79 16.24
N PHE A 176 -2.52 16.47 15.54
CA PHE A 176 -1.82 17.67 16.00
C PHE A 176 -2.37 18.97 15.41
N ASP A 177 -3.44 18.91 14.61
CA ASP A 177 -4.10 20.10 14.09
C ASP A 177 -4.76 20.91 15.21
N THR A 178 -4.73 22.23 15.06
CA THR A 178 -5.45 23.11 16.00
C THR A 178 -6.96 22.92 15.88
N VAL A 179 -7.70 23.10 16.98
CA VAL A 179 -9.18 23.04 16.99
C VAL A 179 -9.80 23.91 15.91
N THR A 180 -9.24 25.11 15.67
CA THR A 180 -9.73 25.99 14.60
C THR A 180 -9.53 25.39 13.21
N SER A 181 -8.37 24.79 12.93
CA SER A 181 -8.11 24.10 11.66
C SER A 181 -9.10 22.97 11.43
N ILE A 182 -9.31 22.13 12.46
CA ILE A 182 -10.25 21.00 12.41
C ILE A 182 -11.67 21.50 12.12
N LEU A 183 -12.18 22.46 12.92
CA LEU A 183 -13.52 22.98 12.75
C LEU A 183 -13.71 23.68 11.39
N ASP A 184 -12.71 24.40 10.89
CA ASP A 184 -12.77 25.03 9.56
C ASP A 184 -12.79 24.00 8.42
N ARG A 185 -12.06 22.89 8.56
CA ARG A 185 -12.04 21.75 7.62
C ARG A 185 -13.38 21.03 7.59
N PHE A 186 -13.94 20.72 8.75
CA PHE A 186 -15.27 20.11 8.86
C PHE A 186 -16.38 21.05 8.35
N ALA A 187 -16.29 22.35 8.65
CA ALA A 187 -17.22 23.34 8.12
C ALA A 187 -17.17 23.44 6.59
N ASP A 188 -15.99 23.27 5.97
CA ASP A 188 -15.87 23.17 4.51
C ASP A 188 -16.67 21.97 3.95
N ALA A 189 -16.59 20.82 4.61
CA ALA A 189 -17.34 19.63 4.26
C ALA A 189 -18.82 19.68 4.70
N GLY A 190 -19.25 20.79 5.33
CA GLY A 190 -20.63 21.07 5.69
C GLY A 190 -21.03 20.66 7.11
N PHE A 191 -20.09 20.37 8.00
CA PHE A 191 -20.35 19.94 9.38
C PHE A 191 -20.27 21.08 10.40
N THR A 192 -21.15 21.04 11.38
CA THR A 192 -21.14 21.91 12.57
C THR A 192 -20.21 21.36 13.65
N PRO A 193 -19.71 22.18 14.59
CA PRO A 193 -18.89 21.70 15.71
C PRO A 193 -19.56 20.57 16.51
N GLU A 194 -20.88 20.63 16.67
CA GLU A 194 -21.65 19.59 17.35
C GLU A 194 -21.62 18.26 16.59
N GLU A 195 -21.75 18.31 15.26
CA GLU A 195 -21.61 17.12 14.41
C GLU A 195 -20.18 16.56 14.42
N VAL A 196 -19.15 17.41 14.53
CA VAL A 196 -17.75 16.95 14.70
C VAL A 196 -17.61 16.13 15.98
N ILE A 197 -18.12 16.65 17.10
CA ILE A 197 -18.09 15.91 18.38
C ILE A 197 -18.93 14.65 18.31
N ALA A 198 -20.07 14.68 17.62
CA ALA A 198 -20.87 13.49 17.39
C ALA A 198 -20.07 12.44 16.62
N LEU A 199 -19.36 12.79 15.54
CA LEU A 199 -18.54 11.87 14.76
C LEU A 199 -17.38 11.25 15.57
N LEU A 200 -16.77 12.01 16.48
CA LEU A 200 -15.71 11.51 17.36
C LEU A 200 -16.17 10.44 18.34
N ALA A 201 -17.48 10.17 18.44
CA ALA A 201 -17.99 8.98 19.10
C ALA A 201 -17.42 7.67 18.51
N SER A 202 -16.96 7.68 17.25
CA SER A 202 -16.24 6.55 16.67
C SER A 202 -14.99 6.17 17.47
N HIS A 203 -14.38 7.11 18.21
CA HIS A 203 -13.21 6.82 19.04
C HIS A 203 -13.53 5.93 20.26
N SER A 204 -14.81 5.70 20.59
CA SER A 204 -15.22 4.72 21.60
C SER A 204 -15.03 3.27 21.14
N VAL A 205 -14.89 3.04 19.84
CA VAL A 205 -14.60 1.72 19.25
C VAL A 205 -13.38 1.81 18.32
N ALA A 206 -12.26 2.26 18.89
CA ALA A 206 -11.04 2.52 18.12
C ALA A 206 -9.75 2.37 18.95
N ALA A 207 -8.65 2.22 18.22
CA ALA A 207 -7.29 2.20 18.73
C ALA A 207 -6.32 2.88 17.76
N ALA A 208 -5.11 3.16 18.23
CA ALA A 208 -4.03 3.75 17.44
C ALA A 208 -2.86 2.79 17.24
N ASP A 209 -2.39 2.71 16.00
CA ASP A 209 -1.19 1.95 15.63
C ASP A 209 0.01 2.81 15.28
N LYS A 210 -0.23 3.99 14.68
CA LYS A 210 0.81 4.81 14.05
C LYS A 210 1.14 6.09 14.82
N VAL A 211 0.47 6.34 15.96
CA VAL A 211 0.76 7.49 16.83
C VAL A 211 1.98 7.22 17.69
N ASP A 212 2.03 6.05 18.33
CA ASP A 212 3.24 5.50 18.95
C ASP A 212 3.44 4.07 18.44
N GLU A 213 4.36 3.90 17.49
CA GLU A 213 4.64 2.61 16.84
C GLU A 213 5.27 1.56 17.79
N SER A 214 5.68 1.95 19.00
CA SER A 214 6.18 1.00 20.01
C SER A 214 5.07 0.23 20.72
N ILE A 215 3.82 0.71 20.63
CA ILE A 215 2.64 0.17 21.30
C ILE A 215 1.40 0.19 20.37
N PRO A 216 1.45 -0.52 19.22
CA PRO A 216 0.30 -0.59 18.32
C PRO A 216 -0.92 -1.27 18.98
N GLY A 217 -2.12 -0.92 18.52
CA GLY A 217 -3.39 -1.38 19.06
C GLY A 217 -3.78 -0.72 20.39
N THR A 218 -3.19 0.42 20.76
CA THR A 218 -3.52 1.08 22.04
C THR A 218 -4.86 1.85 21.90
N PRO A 219 -5.90 1.53 22.69
CA PRO A 219 -7.23 2.11 22.55
C PRO A 219 -7.32 3.56 23.06
N PHE A 220 -8.33 4.29 22.58
CA PHE A 220 -8.63 5.66 23.03
C PHE A 220 -9.51 5.72 24.28
N ASP A 221 -10.16 4.62 24.64
CA ASP A 221 -10.89 4.47 25.89
C ASP A 221 -10.72 3.06 26.49
N SER A 222 -11.30 2.84 27.66
CA SER A 222 -11.21 1.57 28.40
C SER A 222 -12.10 0.46 27.85
N THR A 223 -12.95 0.74 26.86
CA THR A 223 -13.99 -0.16 26.34
C THR A 223 -14.05 -0.20 24.81
N PRO A 224 -12.94 -0.44 24.09
CA PRO A 224 -12.87 -0.29 22.63
C PRO A 224 -13.75 -1.26 21.82
N GLY A 225 -14.43 -2.23 22.46
CA GLY A 225 -15.39 -3.14 21.80
C GLY A 225 -16.86 -2.78 22.07
N ILE A 226 -17.12 -1.68 22.79
CA ILE A 226 -18.46 -1.23 23.16
C ILE A 226 -18.59 0.22 22.71
N PHE A 227 -19.63 0.52 21.94
CA PHE A 227 -19.93 1.89 21.55
C PHE A 227 -20.71 2.56 22.70
N ASP A 228 -19.98 3.24 23.57
CA ASP A 228 -20.53 3.93 24.73
C ASP A 228 -19.93 5.35 24.90
N THR A 229 -20.04 5.91 26.10
CA THR A 229 -19.65 7.29 26.40
C THR A 229 -18.30 7.38 27.12
N GLN A 230 -17.58 6.27 27.31
CA GLN A 230 -16.33 6.24 28.08
C GLN A 230 -15.26 7.16 27.49
N VAL A 231 -15.06 7.15 26.17
CA VAL A 231 -14.12 8.08 25.50
C VAL A 231 -14.34 9.54 25.90
N PHE A 232 -15.60 10.00 26.00
CA PHE A 232 -15.87 11.38 26.36
C PHE A 232 -15.58 11.69 27.83
N VAL A 233 -15.73 10.70 28.72
CA VAL A 233 -15.36 10.82 30.14
C VAL A 233 -13.84 10.81 30.28
N GLU A 234 -13.19 9.85 29.63
CA GLU A 234 -11.79 9.52 29.84
C GLU A 234 -10.87 10.60 29.25
N VAL A 235 -11.17 11.14 28.07
CA VAL A 235 -10.45 12.30 27.50
C VAL A 235 -10.52 13.55 28.39
N GLN A 236 -11.59 13.69 29.20
CA GLN A 236 -11.78 14.82 30.10
C GLN A 236 -11.00 14.69 31.43
N LEU A 237 -10.45 13.51 31.74
CA LEU A 237 -9.59 13.29 32.90
C LEU A 237 -8.24 13.99 32.69
N ARG A 238 -7.59 14.37 33.79
CA ARG A 238 -6.21 14.88 33.76
C ARG A 238 -5.26 13.80 33.23
N GLY A 239 -4.45 14.14 32.22
CA GLY A 239 -3.36 13.30 31.75
C GLY A 239 -2.29 13.13 32.83
N THR A 240 -1.75 11.91 32.99
CA THR A 240 -0.75 11.61 34.03
C THR A 240 0.50 10.91 33.52
N SER A 241 0.41 10.20 32.38
CA SER A 241 1.53 9.51 31.77
C SER A 241 1.27 9.18 30.31
N PHE A 242 2.33 9.02 29.52
CA PHE A 242 2.25 8.37 28.22
C PHE A 242 2.24 6.84 28.39
N PRO A 243 1.42 6.09 27.63
CA PRO A 243 1.39 4.62 27.67
C PRO A 243 2.66 3.98 27.10
N GLY A 244 3.36 4.68 26.20
CA GLY A 244 4.54 4.20 25.47
C GLY A 244 5.79 5.05 25.70
N THR A 245 6.41 5.50 24.61
CA THR A 245 7.69 6.25 24.62
C THR A 245 7.52 7.73 24.94
N GLY A 246 6.35 8.30 24.61
CA GLY A 246 6.02 9.71 24.80
C GLY A 246 6.80 10.66 23.87
N GLY A 247 6.30 11.87 23.69
CA GLY A 247 6.89 12.86 22.78
C GLY A 247 6.61 12.62 21.30
N ASN A 248 5.64 11.75 20.97
CA ASN A 248 5.15 11.55 19.62
C ASN A 248 4.24 12.71 19.19
N GLN A 249 4.29 13.05 17.90
CA GLN A 249 3.51 14.19 17.37
C GLN A 249 2.01 13.86 17.39
N GLY A 250 1.21 14.73 18.01
CA GLY A 250 -0.23 14.52 18.14
C GLY A 250 -0.65 13.61 19.30
N GLU A 251 0.29 13.19 20.16
CA GLU A 251 0.01 12.45 21.40
C GLU A 251 0.14 13.37 22.62
N VAL A 252 -0.75 13.21 23.60
CA VAL A 252 -0.64 13.85 24.93
C VAL A 252 -0.80 12.83 26.05
N GLU A 253 -0.45 13.21 27.28
CA GLU A 253 -0.56 12.32 28.43
C GLU A 253 -1.99 11.80 28.62
N SER A 254 -2.07 10.50 28.87
CA SER A 254 -3.29 9.73 29.11
C SER A 254 -3.54 9.58 30.63
N PRO A 255 -4.81 9.43 31.07
CA PRO A 255 -5.18 9.30 32.47
C PRO A 255 -5.05 7.86 32.98
N ILE A 256 -5.04 6.86 32.08
CA ILE A 256 -5.06 5.45 32.42
C ILE A 256 -3.91 4.73 31.71
N ARG A 257 -3.31 3.73 32.38
CA ARG A 257 -2.27 2.91 31.76
C ARG A 257 -2.86 2.06 30.64
N GLY A 258 -2.21 2.06 29.48
CA GLY A 258 -2.66 1.32 28.31
C GLY A 258 -3.77 2.00 27.51
N GLU A 259 -4.11 3.26 27.82
CA GLU A 259 -4.90 4.15 26.96
C GLU A 259 -3.96 5.18 26.33
N ILE A 260 -4.19 5.51 25.07
CA ILE A 260 -3.50 6.60 24.36
C ILE A 260 -4.46 7.75 24.13
N ARG A 261 -3.97 8.99 24.20
CA ARG A 261 -4.80 10.17 24.00
C ARG A 261 -4.25 11.05 22.89
N LEU A 262 -5.10 11.34 21.92
CA LEU A 262 -4.78 12.29 20.85
C LEU A 262 -4.83 13.73 21.37
N GLN A 263 -3.92 14.56 20.88
CA GLN A 263 -3.89 15.99 21.19
C GLN A 263 -5.18 16.68 20.71
N SER A 264 -5.66 16.37 19.51
CA SER A 264 -6.89 16.90 18.96
C SER A 264 -8.11 16.62 19.84
N ASP A 265 -8.28 15.39 20.32
CA ASP A 265 -9.37 15.02 21.23
C ASP A 265 -9.27 15.76 22.57
N HIS A 266 -8.06 15.82 23.14
CA HIS A 266 -7.79 16.56 24.37
C HIS A 266 -8.20 18.03 24.24
N ASP A 267 -7.83 18.67 23.13
CA ASP A 267 -8.06 20.09 22.88
C ASP A 267 -9.54 20.36 22.55
N LEU A 268 -10.20 19.51 21.74
CA LEU A 268 -11.63 19.60 21.43
C LEU A 268 -12.51 19.42 22.66
N ALA A 269 -12.13 18.54 23.58
CA ALA A 269 -12.82 18.36 24.86
C ALA A 269 -12.71 19.59 25.78
N ARG A 270 -11.76 20.49 25.51
CA ARG A 270 -11.47 21.67 26.35
C ARG A 270 -11.74 23.01 25.69
N ASP A 271 -11.94 23.05 24.38
CA ASP A 271 -12.25 24.28 23.65
C ASP A 271 -13.66 24.78 23.95
N SER A 272 -13.80 26.09 24.18
CA SER A 272 -15.08 26.73 24.49
C SER A 272 -16.20 26.49 23.47
N ARG A 273 -15.87 26.19 22.22
CA ARG A 273 -16.81 25.92 21.12
C ARG A 273 -17.40 24.52 21.17
N THR A 274 -16.71 23.56 21.79
CA THR A 274 -17.05 22.13 21.71
C THR A 274 -17.16 21.45 23.07
N ALA A 275 -16.53 21.97 24.12
CA ALA A 275 -16.44 21.35 25.45
C ALA A 275 -17.82 21.04 26.08
N CYS A 276 -18.82 21.89 25.87
CA CYS A 276 -20.17 21.61 26.41
C CYS A 276 -20.89 20.51 25.66
N THR A 277 -20.68 20.39 24.35
CA THR A 277 -21.20 19.27 23.55
C THR A 277 -20.51 17.97 23.95
N TRP A 278 -19.18 18.01 24.08
CA TRP A 278 -18.36 16.88 24.55
C TRP A 278 -18.85 16.33 25.88
N GLN A 279 -19.07 17.20 26.87
CA GLN A 279 -19.52 16.81 28.20
C GLN A 279 -20.97 16.33 28.25
N SER A 280 -21.80 16.64 27.24
CA SER A 280 -23.24 16.39 27.33
C SER A 280 -23.57 14.90 27.40
N PHE A 281 -22.75 14.05 26.74
CA PHE A 281 -22.96 12.59 26.52
C PHE A 281 -24.34 12.22 25.93
N ALA A 282 -25.20 13.20 25.71
CA ALA A 282 -26.62 13.00 25.51
C ALA A 282 -26.84 12.62 24.06
N LYS A 283 -27.76 11.67 23.82
CA LYS A 283 -28.19 11.30 22.47
C LYS A 283 -27.06 10.80 21.56
N LEU A 284 -25.94 10.33 22.14
CA LEU A 284 -24.76 9.82 21.43
C LEU A 284 -25.12 8.98 20.19
N GLN A 285 -25.90 7.91 20.38
CA GLN A 285 -26.31 7.02 19.29
C GLN A 285 -27.08 7.76 18.18
N SER A 286 -28.05 8.62 18.53
CA SER A 286 -28.86 9.31 17.53
C SER A 286 -28.11 10.44 16.83
N GLU A 287 -27.21 11.14 17.53
CA GLU A 287 -26.40 12.23 16.97
C GLU A 287 -25.28 11.67 16.09
N PHE A 288 -24.57 10.64 16.55
CA PHE A 288 -23.60 9.91 15.73
C PHE A 288 -24.26 9.31 14.49
N ARG A 289 -25.44 8.68 14.62
CA ARG A 289 -26.16 8.14 13.46
C ARG A 289 -26.50 9.23 12.45
N ALA A 290 -26.98 10.39 12.89
CA ALA A 290 -27.31 11.50 12.00
C ALA A 290 -26.07 12.07 11.31
N ALA A 291 -24.97 12.24 12.06
CA ALA A 291 -23.71 12.74 11.52
C ALA A 291 -23.08 11.74 10.52
N MET A 292 -23.10 10.44 10.82
CA MET A 292 -22.64 9.39 9.90
C MET A 292 -23.51 9.28 8.65
N ALA A 293 -24.83 9.42 8.75
CA ALA A 293 -25.71 9.44 7.58
C ALA A 293 -25.36 10.61 6.63
N LYS A 294 -25.00 11.76 7.21
CA LYS A 294 -24.51 12.92 6.45
C LYS A 294 -23.11 12.69 5.86
N LEU A 295 -22.19 12.12 6.64
CA LEU A 295 -20.83 11.78 6.20
C LEU A 295 -20.83 10.81 5.02
N ALA A 296 -21.63 9.74 5.09
CA ALA A 296 -21.69 8.71 4.08
C ALA A 296 -22.15 9.22 2.69
N VAL A 297 -22.77 10.41 2.61
CA VAL A 297 -23.29 11.00 1.38
C VAL A 297 -22.61 12.31 0.99
N VAL A 298 -21.48 12.65 1.63
CA VAL A 298 -20.67 13.81 1.22
C VAL A 298 -20.28 13.65 -0.25
N GLY A 299 -20.50 14.70 -1.04
CA GLY A 299 -20.23 14.69 -2.48
C GLY A 299 -21.22 13.90 -3.35
N GLN A 300 -22.27 13.29 -2.77
CA GLN A 300 -23.23 12.46 -3.51
C GLN A 300 -24.54 13.18 -3.83
N ASP A 301 -25.18 12.79 -4.94
CA ASP A 301 -26.59 13.08 -5.21
C ASP A 301 -27.47 11.95 -4.67
N THR A 302 -28.04 12.16 -3.48
CA THR A 302 -28.89 11.17 -2.80
C THR A 302 -30.16 10.82 -3.57
N SER A 303 -30.58 11.64 -4.55
CA SER A 303 -31.74 11.32 -5.40
C SER A 303 -31.48 10.16 -6.37
N GLN A 304 -30.21 9.83 -6.62
CA GLN A 304 -29.78 8.72 -7.48
C GLN A 304 -29.42 7.46 -6.68
N MET A 305 -29.57 7.48 -5.36
CA MET A 305 -29.18 6.39 -4.48
C MET A 305 -30.40 5.60 -3.99
N VAL A 306 -30.18 4.34 -3.62
CA VAL A 306 -31.20 3.42 -3.12
C VAL A 306 -30.97 3.19 -1.63
N ASP A 307 -31.99 3.38 -0.80
CA ASP A 307 -31.90 3.06 0.63
C ASP A 307 -31.90 1.54 0.85
N CYS A 308 -30.76 1.01 1.28
CA CYS A 308 -30.55 -0.39 1.60
C CYS A 308 -30.22 -0.60 3.08
N SER A 309 -30.61 0.34 3.96
CA SER A 309 -30.36 0.30 5.41
C SER A 309 -30.94 -0.96 6.08
N GLU A 310 -31.97 -1.58 5.48
CA GLU A 310 -32.57 -2.81 5.98
C GLU A 310 -31.63 -4.04 5.93
N VAL A 311 -30.53 -3.97 5.17
CA VAL A 311 -29.52 -5.04 5.07
C VAL A 311 -28.57 -5.02 6.26
N ILE A 312 -28.24 -3.85 6.80
CA ILE A 312 -27.32 -3.66 7.94
C ILE A 312 -27.87 -4.39 9.17
N PRO A 313 -27.12 -5.24 9.89
CA PRO A 313 -27.64 -5.90 11.09
C PRO A 313 -28.16 -4.93 12.18
N VAL A 314 -29.04 -5.42 13.05
CA VAL A 314 -29.46 -4.66 14.24
C VAL A 314 -28.38 -4.84 15.31
N PRO A 315 -27.77 -3.74 15.83
CA PRO A 315 -26.69 -3.86 16.80
C PRO A 315 -27.15 -4.46 18.13
N PRO A 316 -26.26 -5.19 18.85
CA PRO A 316 -26.54 -5.65 20.20
C PRO A 316 -26.83 -4.48 21.14
N PRO A 317 -27.85 -4.56 22.01
CA PRO A 317 -28.15 -3.49 22.95
C PRO A 317 -27.09 -3.42 24.04
N PHE A 318 -26.77 -2.20 24.48
CA PHE A 318 -25.98 -1.93 25.69
C PHE A 318 -26.82 -1.10 26.66
N THR A 319 -26.71 -1.39 27.95
CA THR A 319 -27.49 -0.73 29.02
C THR A 319 -26.60 -0.11 30.10
N GLY A 320 -25.28 -0.14 29.91
CA GLY A 320 -24.35 0.53 30.81
C GLY A 320 -24.44 2.05 30.70
N SER A 321 -23.84 2.72 31.67
CA SER A 321 -23.75 4.17 31.75
C SER A 321 -22.30 4.58 31.91
N ALA A 322 -21.98 5.84 31.61
CA ALA A 322 -20.71 6.46 31.92
C ALA A 322 -20.28 6.21 33.38
N VAL A 323 -19.06 5.71 33.59
CA VAL A 323 -18.47 5.44 34.90
C VAL A 323 -17.02 5.88 34.93
N PHE A 324 -16.51 6.17 36.14
CA PHE A 324 -15.07 6.36 36.30
C PHE A 324 -14.35 5.01 36.37
N PRO A 325 -13.18 4.90 35.73
CA PRO A 325 -12.24 3.81 35.95
C PRO A 325 -11.86 3.69 37.43
N PRO A 326 -11.41 2.52 37.90
CA PRO A 326 -10.98 2.35 39.30
C PRO A 326 -9.92 3.39 39.69
N SER A 327 -10.01 3.89 40.92
CA SER A 327 -9.16 4.93 41.51
C SER A 327 -9.32 6.37 40.99
N LEU A 328 -10.17 6.60 39.98
CA LEU A 328 -10.48 7.93 39.45
C LEU A 328 -11.88 8.39 39.85
N SER A 329 -12.09 9.70 39.83
CA SER A 329 -13.32 10.34 40.32
C SER A 329 -13.57 11.69 39.64
N ASN A 330 -14.67 12.33 40.00
CA ASN A 330 -14.94 13.72 39.60
C ASN A 330 -13.81 14.71 39.96
N ALA A 331 -12.96 14.40 40.95
CA ALA A 331 -11.83 15.27 41.31
C ALA A 331 -10.72 15.29 40.25
N ASP A 332 -10.69 14.29 39.38
CA ASP A 332 -9.66 14.09 38.35
C ASP A 332 -10.10 14.67 37.00
N ILE A 333 -11.33 15.16 36.89
CA ILE A 333 -11.86 15.81 35.69
C ILE A 333 -11.31 17.23 35.53
N GLU A 334 -10.83 17.53 34.33
CA GLU A 334 -10.50 18.88 33.90
C GLU A 334 -11.72 19.51 33.22
N GLN A 335 -12.62 20.06 34.05
CA GLN A 335 -13.87 20.61 33.57
C GLN A 335 -13.63 21.83 32.67
N ALA A 336 -14.20 21.78 31.46
CA ALA A 336 -14.08 22.86 30.47
C ALA A 336 -15.42 23.48 30.05
N CYS A 337 -16.55 22.77 30.20
CA CYS A 337 -17.85 23.36 29.90
C CYS A 337 -18.21 24.47 30.91
N ALA A 338 -18.34 25.70 30.40
CA ALA A 338 -18.64 26.88 31.22
C ALA A 338 -20.11 26.96 31.66
N THR A 339 -21.02 26.26 30.97
CA THR A 339 -22.48 26.38 31.19
C THR A 339 -23.07 25.28 32.05
N GLN A 340 -22.36 24.15 32.20
CA GLN A 340 -22.84 22.97 32.93
C GLN A 340 -21.69 22.32 33.72
N VAL A 341 -21.99 21.89 34.93
CA VAL A 341 -21.05 21.13 35.77
C VAL A 341 -20.94 19.71 35.25
N PHE A 342 -19.73 19.13 35.26
CA PHE A 342 -19.53 17.74 34.88
C PHE A 342 -20.38 16.83 35.78
N PRO A 343 -21.15 15.87 35.20
CA PRO A 343 -22.06 15.04 35.98
C PRO A 343 -21.32 14.18 37.01
N THR A 344 -21.96 13.93 38.15
CA THR A 344 -21.43 12.98 39.14
C THR A 344 -21.63 11.56 38.64
N LEU A 345 -20.54 10.84 38.41
CA LEU A 345 -20.54 9.46 37.94
C LEU A 345 -20.07 8.52 39.05
N SER A 346 -20.47 7.25 38.98
CA SER A 346 -19.96 6.23 39.88
C SER A 346 -18.57 5.75 39.45
N THR A 347 -17.70 5.47 40.42
CA THR A 347 -16.39 4.84 40.18
C THR A 347 -16.48 3.32 40.26
N LEU A 348 -15.87 2.63 39.30
CA LEU A 348 -15.74 1.18 39.32
C LEU A 348 -14.92 0.72 40.53
N PRO A 349 -15.33 -0.36 41.23
CA PRO A 349 -14.59 -0.86 42.38
C PRO A 349 -13.29 -1.55 41.96
N GLY A 350 -12.29 -1.53 42.84
CA GLY A 350 -11.04 -2.27 42.66
C GLY A 350 -9.81 -1.37 42.49
N PRO A 351 -8.62 -1.98 42.29
CA PRO A 351 -7.40 -1.24 41.99
C PRO A 351 -7.40 -0.71 40.55
N ALA A 352 -6.61 0.32 40.28
CA ALA A 352 -6.32 0.77 38.92
C ALA A 352 -5.83 -0.39 38.04
N THR A 353 -6.45 -0.55 36.87
CA THR A 353 -6.10 -1.59 35.88
C THR A 353 -5.41 -0.97 34.67
N SER A 354 -4.62 -1.76 33.96
CA SER A 354 -4.12 -1.38 32.64
C SER A 354 -5.11 -1.86 31.59
N ILE A 355 -5.41 -1.01 30.62
CA ILE A 355 -6.24 -1.36 29.47
C ILE A 355 -5.39 -2.22 28.53
N PRO A 356 -5.90 -3.38 28.07
CA PRO A 356 -5.18 -4.21 27.11
C PRO A 356 -5.24 -3.57 25.72
N PRO A 357 -4.20 -3.75 24.88
CA PRO A 357 -4.30 -3.35 23.49
C PRO A 357 -5.41 -4.15 22.77
N VAL A 358 -6.07 -3.51 21.81
CA VAL A 358 -6.89 -4.19 20.81
C VAL A 358 -5.97 -5.16 20.08
N LYS A 359 -6.42 -6.41 19.93
CA LYS A 359 -5.60 -7.44 19.31
C LYS A 359 -5.50 -7.14 17.82
N CYS A 360 -4.43 -6.46 17.41
CA CYS A 360 -4.00 -6.43 16.03
C CYS A 360 -3.59 -7.86 15.66
N LEU A 361 -4.51 -8.53 15.01
CA LEU A 361 -4.31 -9.87 14.54
C LEU A 361 -3.62 -9.75 13.18
N PRO A 362 -2.37 -10.24 12.99
CA PRO A 362 -1.96 -10.49 11.62
C PRO A 362 -2.98 -11.50 11.10
N SER A 363 -3.73 -11.15 10.06
CA SER A 363 -4.95 -11.81 9.57
C SER A 363 -4.77 -13.29 9.14
N ARG A 364 -3.63 -13.90 9.47
CA ARG A 364 -3.30 -15.32 9.37
C ARG A 364 -2.98 -16.05 10.67
N THR A 365 -2.74 -15.40 11.82
CA THR A 365 -2.11 -16.07 12.99
C THR A 365 -3.04 -16.56 14.11
N LEU A 366 -4.24 -16.00 14.34
CA LEU A 366 -5.19 -16.55 15.34
C LEU A 366 -6.29 -17.43 14.76
N ARG A 367 -6.41 -17.56 13.43
CA ARG A 367 -7.38 -18.47 12.80
C ARG A 367 -7.12 -19.95 13.13
N GLU A 368 -5.92 -20.30 13.63
CA GLU A 368 -5.55 -21.65 14.08
C GLU A 368 -5.78 -21.92 15.58
N LEU A 369 -6.01 -20.90 16.42
CA LEU A 369 -5.95 -21.04 17.88
C LEU A 369 -7.29 -21.37 18.57
N LYS A 370 -8.44 -21.14 17.94
CA LYS A 370 -9.76 -21.53 18.49
C LYS A 370 -10.07 -23.05 18.35
N SER A 371 -9.23 -23.83 17.67
CA SER A 371 -9.41 -25.29 17.51
C SER A 371 -8.74 -26.16 18.60
N PHE A 372 -8.06 -25.55 19.58
CA PHE A 372 -7.15 -26.24 20.51
C PHE A 372 -7.76 -26.71 21.84
N LEU A 373 -9.01 -27.21 21.83
CA LEU A 373 -9.57 -27.92 22.99
C LEU A 373 -10.21 -29.24 22.59
N HIS A 374 -9.47 -30.16 21.95
CA HIS A 374 -9.67 -31.62 22.11
C HIS A 374 -8.42 -32.44 21.72
N THR A 375 -7.79 -33.02 22.75
CA THR A 375 -6.99 -34.28 22.78
C THR A 375 -5.88 -34.54 21.75
N THR A 376 -4.64 -34.35 22.21
CA THR A 376 -3.40 -35.14 21.98
C THR A 376 -3.33 -36.08 20.76
N SER A 377 -2.59 -35.68 19.71
CA SER A 377 -1.70 -36.61 18.97
C SER A 377 -0.57 -35.85 18.24
N VAL A 378 0.66 -36.37 18.40
CA VAL A 378 1.91 -36.15 17.64
C VAL A 378 1.94 -34.99 16.63
N VAL A 379 2.66 -33.91 16.98
CA VAL A 379 2.91 -32.79 16.06
C VAL A 379 3.94 -33.19 15.00
N ARG A 380 3.47 -33.50 13.79
CA ARG A 380 4.20 -33.11 12.58
C ARG A 380 3.84 -31.65 12.35
N HIS A 381 4.84 -30.77 12.23
CA HIS A 381 4.66 -29.39 11.77
C HIS A 381 3.71 -29.45 10.57
N GLU A 382 2.57 -28.77 10.56
CA GLU A 382 1.68 -28.66 9.40
C GLU A 382 2.11 -27.47 8.53
N ASN A 383 1.73 -27.49 7.26
CA ASN A 383 2.16 -26.48 6.30
C ASN A 383 1.17 -25.32 6.35
N PRO A 384 1.48 -24.20 7.02
CA PRO A 384 0.51 -23.15 7.32
C PRO A 384 0.05 -22.40 6.06
N LEU A 385 0.67 -22.65 4.91
CA LEU A 385 0.28 -22.08 3.61
C LEU A 385 -0.56 -23.05 2.76
N GLY A 386 -0.87 -24.26 3.24
CA GLY A 386 -1.61 -25.27 2.47
C GLY A 386 -0.92 -25.75 1.19
N LEU A 387 0.38 -25.46 1.02
CA LEU A 387 1.11 -25.86 -0.18
C LEU A 387 1.32 -27.39 -0.19
N PRO A 388 1.16 -28.07 -1.32
CA PRO A 388 1.33 -29.52 -1.38
C PRO A 388 2.76 -29.92 -0.96
N ARG A 389 2.87 -30.81 0.04
CA ARG A 389 4.16 -31.35 0.52
C ARG A 389 4.81 -32.33 -0.45
N SER A 390 3.99 -32.90 -1.32
CA SER A 390 4.37 -33.69 -2.48
C SER A 390 3.27 -33.59 -3.53
N GLY A 391 3.66 -33.62 -4.80
CA GLY A 391 2.78 -33.29 -5.93
C GLY A 391 3.25 -32.02 -6.66
N THR A 392 2.73 -31.79 -7.87
CA THR A 392 2.94 -30.56 -8.62
C THR A 392 2.38 -29.38 -7.81
N PRO A 393 3.09 -28.23 -7.70
CA PRO A 393 2.57 -27.03 -7.06
C PRO A 393 1.19 -26.66 -7.64
N PRO A 394 0.28 -26.05 -6.85
CA PRO A 394 -1.04 -25.65 -7.35
C PRO A 394 -0.85 -24.80 -8.62
N GLU A 395 -1.45 -25.26 -9.73
CA GLU A 395 -1.49 -24.45 -10.95
C GLU A 395 -2.35 -23.24 -10.63
N LEU A 396 -1.74 -22.05 -10.72
CA LEU A 396 -2.49 -20.79 -10.79
C LEU A 396 -3.59 -20.95 -11.85
N PRO A 397 -4.83 -20.53 -11.59
CA PRO A 397 -5.89 -20.59 -12.59
C PRO A 397 -5.36 -19.95 -13.87
N ARG A 398 -5.42 -20.70 -14.98
CA ARG A 398 -5.06 -20.21 -16.31
C ARG A 398 -6.08 -19.16 -16.79
N ARG A 399 -6.22 -18.04 -16.08
CA ARG A 399 -6.48 -16.76 -16.74
C ARG A 399 -5.22 -16.52 -17.56
N GLY A 400 -5.36 -16.44 -18.88
CA GLY A 400 -4.22 -16.28 -19.78
C GLY A 400 -3.25 -15.25 -19.21
N LEU A 401 -1.96 -15.57 -19.22
CA LEU A 401 -0.90 -14.60 -18.92
C LEU A 401 -1.29 -13.27 -19.58
N PRO A 402 -1.14 -12.11 -18.89
CA PRO A 402 -1.34 -10.81 -19.51
C PRO A 402 -0.67 -10.83 -20.90
N PRO A 403 -1.35 -10.37 -21.96
CA PRO A 403 -0.78 -10.41 -23.30
C PRO A 403 0.61 -9.79 -23.26
N ARG A 404 1.62 -10.54 -23.74
CA ARG A 404 3.02 -10.10 -23.79
C ARG A 404 3.05 -8.75 -24.51
N ARG A 405 3.40 -7.69 -23.77
CA ARG A 405 3.48 -6.33 -24.31
C ARG A 405 4.94 -6.08 -24.65
N ASP A 406 5.21 -5.80 -25.92
CA ASP A 406 6.55 -5.42 -26.35
C ASP A 406 6.88 -4.01 -25.83
N ILE A 407 8.15 -3.79 -25.49
CA ILE A 407 8.63 -2.45 -25.11
C ILE A 407 8.72 -1.62 -26.39
N PRO A 408 8.06 -0.44 -26.45
CA PRO A 408 8.13 0.43 -27.61
C PRO A 408 9.56 0.74 -28.02
N ASN A 409 9.83 0.71 -29.34
CA ASN A 409 11.12 1.06 -29.91
C ASN A 409 12.30 0.17 -29.47
N VAL A 410 12.06 -1.04 -28.96
CA VAL A 410 13.09 -2.01 -28.56
C VAL A 410 12.90 -3.33 -29.31
N LYS A 411 13.92 -3.81 -30.03
CA LYS A 411 13.82 -5.08 -30.78
C LYS A 411 14.00 -6.32 -29.92
N LYS A 412 14.93 -6.29 -28.97
CA LYS A 412 15.26 -7.42 -28.09
C LYS A 412 15.45 -6.92 -26.67
N VAL A 413 14.97 -7.69 -25.70
CA VAL A 413 15.12 -7.47 -24.26
C VAL A 413 15.94 -8.62 -23.69
N ILE A 414 16.98 -8.30 -22.93
CA ILE A 414 17.83 -9.27 -22.24
C ILE A 414 17.68 -9.03 -20.76
N ILE A 415 17.13 -10.02 -20.06
CA ILE A 415 16.94 -9.94 -18.61
C ILE A 415 18.23 -10.40 -17.91
N VAL A 416 18.74 -9.61 -16.98
CA VAL A 416 19.83 -9.99 -16.08
C VAL A 416 19.26 -10.12 -14.68
N ALA A 417 19.26 -11.35 -14.16
CA ALA A 417 18.63 -11.69 -12.89
C ALA A 417 19.60 -12.43 -11.95
N SER A 418 19.31 -12.41 -10.66
CA SER A 418 19.98 -13.22 -9.65
C SER A 418 18.98 -13.77 -8.65
N GLY A 419 19.28 -14.95 -8.10
CA GLY A 419 18.46 -15.54 -7.03
C GLY A 419 18.67 -14.89 -5.66
N LYS A 420 19.77 -14.14 -5.50
CA LYS A 420 20.21 -13.54 -4.23
C LYS A 420 20.77 -12.12 -4.45
N GLY A 421 20.62 -11.25 -3.45
CA GLY A 421 21.27 -9.93 -3.41
C GLY A 421 22.79 -10.03 -3.19
N GLY A 422 23.54 -9.07 -3.74
CA GLY A 422 24.98 -8.95 -3.51
C GLY A 422 25.89 -9.86 -4.37
N VAL A 423 25.36 -10.55 -5.38
CA VAL A 423 26.17 -11.41 -6.29
C VAL A 423 26.87 -10.64 -7.42
N GLY A 424 26.70 -9.32 -7.50
CA GLY A 424 27.26 -8.47 -8.56
C GLY A 424 26.44 -8.43 -9.87
N LYS A 425 25.13 -8.70 -9.79
CA LYS A 425 24.17 -8.65 -10.92
C LYS A 425 24.26 -7.35 -11.73
N SER A 426 24.13 -6.19 -11.07
CA SER A 426 24.15 -4.87 -11.71
C SER A 426 25.48 -4.57 -12.41
N THR A 427 26.60 -5.01 -11.81
CA THR A 427 27.94 -4.91 -12.38
C THR A 427 28.08 -5.76 -13.64
N VAL A 428 27.54 -6.98 -13.65
CA VAL A 428 27.50 -7.82 -14.85
C VAL A 428 26.59 -7.21 -15.91
N ALA A 429 25.42 -6.69 -15.53
CA ALA A 429 24.46 -6.08 -16.45
C ALA A 429 25.06 -4.90 -17.23
N VAL A 430 25.69 -3.94 -16.54
CA VAL A 430 26.29 -2.76 -17.19
C VAL A 430 27.46 -3.14 -18.09
N ASN A 431 28.33 -4.07 -17.66
CA ASN A 431 29.47 -4.49 -18.47
C ASN A 431 29.05 -5.34 -19.67
N LEU A 432 28.00 -6.15 -19.54
CA LEU A 432 27.41 -6.88 -20.66
C LEU A 432 26.80 -5.91 -21.69
N ALA A 433 26.06 -4.88 -21.23
CA ALA A 433 25.51 -3.85 -22.10
C ALA A 433 26.61 -3.15 -22.91
N MET A 434 27.70 -2.76 -22.23
CA MET A 434 28.86 -2.13 -22.86
C MET A 434 29.58 -3.09 -23.82
N ALA A 435 29.75 -4.36 -23.44
CA ALA A 435 30.37 -5.38 -24.28
C ALA A 435 29.57 -5.62 -25.57
N LEU A 436 28.24 -5.66 -25.50
CA LEU A 436 27.36 -5.76 -26.68
C LEU A 436 27.48 -4.53 -27.58
N ALA A 437 27.50 -3.32 -27.01
CA ALA A 437 27.70 -2.09 -27.78
C ALA A 437 29.13 -1.95 -28.36
N LEU A 438 30.09 -2.68 -27.80
CA LEU A 438 31.46 -2.82 -28.31
C LEU A 438 31.56 -3.75 -29.52
N GLN A 439 30.59 -4.65 -29.70
CA GLN A 439 30.57 -5.54 -30.86
C GLN A 439 30.33 -4.78 -32.16
N ASN A 440 30.89 -5.29 -33.24
CA ASN A 440 30.70 -4.74 -34.59
C ASN A 440 31.05 -3.24 -34.70
N ARG A 441 31.95 -2.72 -33.85
CA ARG A 441 32.39 -1.31 -33.89
C ARG A 441 32.98 -0.86 -35.22
N ASN A 442 33.52 -1.81 -35.99
CA ASN A 442 34.11 -1.61 -37.31
C ASN A 442 33.14 -1.92 -38.47
N SER A 443 31.90 -2.32 -38.17
CA SER A 443 30.84 -2.52 -39.17
C SER A 443 30.03 -1.24 -39.34
N GLU A 444 29.43 -1.04 -40.52
CA GLU A 444 28.60 0.14 -40.83
C GLU A 444 27.37 0.27 -39.91
N ARG A 445 27.01 -0.80 -39.20
CA ARG A 445 25.87 -0.86 -38.27
C ARG A 445 26.35 -1.32 -36.89
N ARG A 446 26.30 -0.40 -35.94
CA ARG A 446 26.55 -0.69 -34.51
C ARG A 446 25.29 -1.23 -33.85
N ILE A 447 25.46 -2.15 -32.90
CA ILE A 447 24.35 -2.63 -32.07
C ILE A 447 23.97 -1.50 -31.11
N ARG A 448 22.72 -1.03 -31.19
CA ARG A 448 22.20 0.02 -30.30
C ARG A 448 21.66 -0.65 -29.05
N VAL A 449 22.37 -0.45 -27.96
CA VAL A 449 22.08 -1.06 -26.66
C VAL A 449 21.56 0.01 -25.71
N GLY A 450 20.56 -0.31 -24.90
CA GLY A 450 20.13 0.49 -23.75
C GLY A 450 20.23 -0.29 -22.45
N LEU A 451 20.15 0.41 -21.32
CA LEU A 451 20.17 -0.16 -19.99
C LEU A 451 18.98 0.35 -19.17
N LEU A 452 18.22 -0.57 -18.58
CA LEU A 452 17.09 -0.29 -17.71
C LEU A 452 17.32 -0.94 -16.35
N ASP A 453 17.32 -0.12 -15.30
CA ASP A 453 17.40 -0.56 -13.91
C ASP A 453 16.00 -0.70 -13.30
N LEU A 454 15.61 -1.92 -12.96
CA LEU A 454 14.36 -2.21 -12.25
C LEU A 454 14.60 -2.64 -10.80
N ASP A 455 15.84 -2.57 -10.29
CA ASP A 455 16.17 -2.86 -8.90
C ASP A 455 15.80 -1.68 -7.99
N ILE A 456 14.50 -1.48 -7.79
CA ILE A 456 13.94 -0.26 -7.17
C ILE A 456 14.43 -0.04 -5.74
N PHE A 457 14.71 -1.11 -4.99
CA PHE A 457 15.15 -1.02 -3.60
C PHE A 457 16.65 -0.76 -3.44
N GLY A 458 17.43 -0.86 -4.51
CA GLY A 458 18.87 -0.63 -4.50
C GLY A 458 19.41 -0.23 -5.88
N PRO A 459 18.89 0.86 -6.48
CA PRO A 459 19.24 1.24 -7.84
C PRO A 459 20.73 1.56 -7.94
N SER A 460 21.46 0.70 -8.64
CA SER A 460 22.92 0.76 -8.71
C SER A 460 23.42 1.33 -10.03
N GLN A 461 22.57 1.34 -11.07
CA GLN A 461 22.99 1.75 -12.41
C GLN A 461 23.38 3.24 -12.53
N PRO A 462 22.74 4.20 -11.83
CA PRO A 462 23.20 5.60 -11.83
C PRO A 462 24.67 5.74 -11.42
N LYS A 463 25.09 5.03 -10.37
CA LYS A 463 26.48 5.02 -9.90
C LYS A 463 27.41 4.37 -10.91
N LEU A 464 27.08 3.16 -11.34
CA LEU A 464 27.92 2.35 -12.24
C LEU A 464 28.13 3.00 -13.62
N MET A 465 27.20 3.85 -14.04
CA MET A 465 27.26 4.62 -15.28
C MET A 465 27.84 6.04 -15.09
N GLY A 466 28.16 6.47 -13.87
CA GLY A 466 28.65 7.83 -13.60
C GLY A 466 27.61 8.91 -13.89
N LEU A 467 26.33 8.63 -13.62
CA LEU A 467 25.17 9.49 -13.85
C LEU A 467 24.48 9.94 -12.55
N GLU A 468 25.06 9.66 -11.39
CA GLU A 468 24.48 9.92 -10.06
C GLU A 468 24.20 11.41 -9.77
N ASP A 469 25.01 12.30 -10.36
CA ASP A 469 24.90 13.75 -10.16
C ASP A 469 24.04 14.44 -11.22
N CYS A 470 23.52 13.70 -12.21
CA CYS A 470 22.70 14.26 -13.26
C CYS A 470 21.32 14.70 -12.76
N GLU A 471 20.73 15.64 -13.49
CA GLU A 471 19.33 16.04 -13.28
C GLU A 471 18.37 14.92 -13.70
N GLU A 472 17.09 15.09 -13.36
CA GLU A 472 16.07 14.10 -13.68
C GLU A 472 15.89 13.96 -15.20
N PRO A 473 15.49 12.78 -15.71
CA PRO A 473 15.21 12.60 -17.12
C PRO A 473 14.12 13.58 -17.58
N GLU A 474 14.39 14.28 -18.67
CA GLU A 474 13.38 15.13 -19.33
C GLU A 474 12.24 14.29 -19.91
N LEU A 475 11.11 14.93 -20.17
CA LEU A 475 9.96 14.32 -20.85
C LEU A 475 9.86 14.82 -22.29
N THR A 476 9.44 13.95 -23.19
CA THR A 476 9.00 14.35 -24.54
C THR A 476 7.67 15.11 -24.48
N ASP A 477 7.29 15.79 -25.57
CA ASP A 477 6.02 16.53 -25.67
C ASP A 477 4.76 15.66 -25.44
N TYR A 478 4.87 14.34 -25.58
CA TYR A 478 3.80 13.37 -25.34
C TYR A 478 3.99 12.58 -24.03
N GLY A 479 4.88 13.04 -23.14
CA GLY A 479 5.00 12.56 -21.76
C GLY A 479 5.84 11.30 -21.55
N ALA A 480 6.68 10.89 -22.51
CA ALA A 480 7.61 9.77 -22.31
C ALA A 480 8.95 10.23 -21.75
N LEU A 481 9.56 9.43 -20.87
CA LEU A 481 10.89 9.70 -20.31
C LEU A 481 11.97 9.61 -21.39
N ILE A 482 12.88 10.59 -21.41
CA ILE A 482 14.08 10.61 -22.26
C ILE A 482 15.26 10.03 -21.46
N PRO A 483 15.79 8.85 -21.81
CA PRO A 483 16.90 8.24 -21.07
C PRO A 483 18.14 9.14 -20.98
N LEU A 484 18.78 9.16 -19.81
CA LEU A 484 20.10 9.78 -19.66
C LEU A 484 21.14 8.95 -20.40
N LYS A 485 22.21 9.57 -20.92
CA LYS A 485 23.21 8.87 -21.74
C LYS A 485 24.60 9.09 -21.17
N ASN A 486 25.33 8.00 -20.93
CA ASN A 486 26.77 8.04 -20.69
C ASN A 486 27.47 6.89 -21.42
N HIS A 487 28.76 7.04 -21.71
CA HIS A 487 29.58 6.06 -22.44
C HIS A 487 28.97 5.63 -23.80
N GLY A 488 28.08 6.45 -24.36
CA GLY A 488 27.38 6.20 -25.61
C GLY A 488 26.11 5.34 -25.50
N ILE A 489 25.70 4.91 -24.30
CA ILE A 489 24.51 4.06 -24.07
C ILE A 489 23.45 4.84 -23.27
N PRO A 490 22.17 4.84 -23.71
CA PRO A 490 21.06 5.35 -22.91
C PRO A 490 20.78 4.44 -21.70
N CYS A 491 20.53 5.06 -20.56
CA CYS A 491 20.24 4.43 -19.28
C CYS A 491 19.03 5.10 -18.63
N ILE A 492 18.09 4.30 -18.14
CA ILE A 492 17.01 4.75 -17.29
C ILE A 492 17.02 3.94 -15.98
N SER A 493 16.81 4.60 -14.86
CA SER A 493 16.77 4.01 -13.53
C SER A 493 15.86 4.84 -12.64
N ILE A 494 15.23 4.19 -11.67
CA ILE A 494 14.49 4.90 -10.65
C ILE A 494 15.37 5.82 -9.81
N GLY A 495 16.66 5.49 -9.66
CA GLY A 495 17.59 6.31 -8.90
C GLY A 495 17.74 7.74 -9.42
N PHE A 496 17.39 8.00 -10.69
CA PHE A 496 17.38 9.35 -11.26
C PHE A 496 16.20 10.21 -10.81
N MET A 497 15.14 9.61 -10.28
CA MET A 497 13.91 10.30 -9.85
C MET A 497 13.78 10.35 -8.32
N LEU A 498 14.78 9.86 -7.58
CA LEU A 498 14.80 9.96 -6.13
C LEU A 498 15.21 11.39 -5.71
N PRO A 499 14.58 11.99 -4.68
CA PRO A 499 15.03 13.27 -4.16
C PRO A 499 16.46 13.16 -3.63
N LYS A 500 17.19 14.29 -3.56
CA LYS A 500 18.51 14.31 -2.93
C LYS A 500 18.35 14.44 -1.42
N THR A 501 18.81 13.44 -0.66
CA THR A 501 18.80 13.47 0.80
C THR A 501 20.16 13.88 1.33
N LEU A 502 20.20 14.76 2.33
CA LEU A 502 21.44 15.11 3.04
C LEU A 502 21.50 14.32 4.35
N LEU A 503 22.37 13.32 4.40
CA LEU A 503 22.59 12.57 5.64
C LEU A 503 23.34 13.42 6.68
N PRO A 504 23.07 13.22 7.99
CA PRO A 504 23.84 13.87 9.05
C PRO A 504 25.35 13.59 8.92
N GLY A 505 26.14 14.64 8.72
CA GLY A 505 27.60 14.54 8.54
C GLY A 505 28.09 14.44 7.08
N ALA A 506 27.18 14.33 6.10
CA ALA A 506 27.52 14.47 4.69
C ALA A 506 27.64 15.96 4.32
N SER A 507 28.56 16.27 3.40
CA SER A 507 28.77 17.65 2.90
C SER A 507 27.92 18.00 1.68
N VAL A 508 27.36 17.00 0.99
CA VAL A 508 26.59 17.18 -0.25
C VAL A 508 25.38 16.24 -0.23
N PRO A 509 24.15 16.72 -0.55
CA PRO A 509 22.98 15.87 -0.67
C PRO A 509 23.11 14.88 -1.84
N SER A 510 22.75 13.62 -1.63
CA SER A 510 22.87 12.54 -2.63
C SER A 510 21.53 11.84 -2.84
N ARG A 511 21.24 11.42 -4.08
CA ARG A 511 20.06 10.58 -4.37
C ARG A 511 20.22 9.15 -3.88
N ASN A 512 21.47 8.66 -3.83
CA ASN A 512 21.79 7.31 -3.35
C ASN A 512 21.53 7.15 -1.85
N ASP A 513 21.50 8.26 -1.11
CA ASP A 513 21.23 8.28 0.33
C ASP A 513 19.73 8.28 0.66
N THR A 514 18.87 8.40 -0.36
CA THR A 514 17.42 8.41 -0.19
C THR A 514 16.90 6.98 -0.14
N PRO A 515 16.38 6.51 1.00
CA PRO A 515 15.80 5.17 1.07
C PRO A 515 14.54 5.09 0.22
N VAL A 516 14.47 4.09 -0.65
CA VAL A 516 13.26 3.84 -1.46
C VAL A 516 12.26 3.02 -0.64
N VAL A 517 11.38 3.71 0.07
CA VAL A 517 10.29 3.11 0.86
C VAL A 517 9.01 3.04 0.03
N TRP A 518 9.05 2.36 -1.12
CA TRP A 518 7.91 2.26 -2.05
C TRP A 518 7.22 0.91 -1.89
N ARG A 519 5.88 0.89 -1.78
CA ARG A 519 5.10 -0.34 -1.55
C ARG A 519 4.10 -0.61 -2.70
N GLY A 520 3.85 -1.88 -3.00
CA GLY A 520 2.76 -2.36 -3.86
C GLY A 520 2.69 -1.73 -5.26
N LEU A 521 1.61 -0.99 -5.53
CA LEU A 521 1.28 -0.42 -6.84
C LEU A 521 2.21 0.71 -7.29
N MET A 522 2.89 1.42 -6.37
CA MET A 522 3.92 2.42 -6.74
C MET A 522 5.08 1.76 -7.47
N VAL A 523 5.55 0.63 -6.93
CA VAL A 523 6.60 -0.17 -7.54
C VAL A 523 6.13 -0.70 -8.90
N GLN A 524 4.90 -1.19 -8.99
CA GLN A 524 4.36 -1.68 -10.28
C GLN A 524 4.18 -0.56 -11.31
N LYS A 525 3.71 0.62 -10.93
CA LYS A 525 3.55 1.76 -11.84
C LYS A 525 4.91 2.31 -12.27
N ALA A 526 5.85 2.43 -11.34
CA ALA A 526 7.22 2.80 -11.66
C ALA A 526 7.85 1.79 -12.65
N ILE A 527 7.69 0.49 -12.41
CA ILE A 527 8.11 -0.57 -13.34
C ILE A 527 7.41 -0.41 -14.69
N GLN A 528 6.09 -0.20 -14.73
CA GLN A 528 5.33 -0.02 -15.97
C GLN A 528 5.80 1.22 -16.75
N GLN A 529 6.01 2.34 -16.06
CA GLN A 529 6.49 3.58 -16.65
C GLN A 529 7.91 3.41 -17.21
N LEU A 530 8.82 2.82 -16.42
CA LEU A 530 10.19 2.52 -16.85
C LEU A 530 10.26 1.49 -17.98
N LEU A 531 9.27 0.59 -18.09
CA LEU A 531 9.19 -0.41 -19.15
C LEU A 531 8.55 0.13 -20.43
N PHE A 532 7.49 0.93 -20.34
CA PHE A 532 6.63 1.23 -21.49
C PHE A 532 6.50 2.72 -21.83
N ASP A 533 6.85 3.62 -20.90
CA ASP A 533 6.71 5.08 -21.06
C ASP A 533 8.09 5.77 -21.15
N VAL A 534 9.01 5.11 -21.87
CA VAL A 534 10.37 5.60 -22.15
C VAL A 534 10.58 5.66 -23.66
N ASP A 535 11.08 6.78 -24.18
CA ASP A 535 11.44 6.88 -25.60
C ASP A 535 12.88 6.39 -25.85
N TRP A 536 12.97 5.13 -26.28
CA TRP A 536 14.25 4.48 -26.61
C TRP A 536 14.84 4.85 -27.99
N ARG A 537 14.27 5.82 -28.71
CA ARG A 537 14.80 6.30 -29.99
C ARG A 537 16.02 7.19 -29.80
N ASP A 538 16.99 7.09 -30.71
CA ASP A 538 18.17 7.96 -30.68
C ASP A 538 17.78 9.42 -30.97
N GLY A 539 18.29 10.38 -30.19
CA GLY A 539 17.92 11.79 -30.33
C GLY A 539 16.47 12.13 -29.96
N ALA A 540 15.82 11.32 -29.12
CA ALA A 540 14.52 11.66 -28.52
C ALA A 540 14.63 12.97 -27.72
N GLY A 541 13.95 14.02 -28.19
CA GLY A 541 13.96 15.36 -27.60
C GLY A 541 13.78 16.46 -28.65
N TRP A 542 13.00 17.49 -28.33
CA TRP A 542 12.85 18.65 -29.19
C TRP A 542 14.21 19.38 -29.35
N PRO A 543 14.66 19.79 -30.56
CA PRO A 543 13.91 19.93 -31.81
C PRO A 543 14.23 18.88 -32.90
N TYR A 544 14.90 17.77 -32.57
CA TYR A 544 15.40 16.83 -33.57
C TYR A 544 14.39 15.71 -33.86
N PRO A 545 14.27 15.25 -35.13
CA PRO A 545 13.41 14.11 -35.44
C PRO A 545 13.97 12.84 -34.79
N ALA A 546 13.11 12.11 -34.07
CA ALA A 546 13.49 10.89 -33.37
C ALA A 546 14.09 9.86 -34.35
N GLY A 547 15.31 9.44 -34.03
CA GLY A 547 16.07 8.44 -34.75
C GLY A 547 15.57 7.01 -34.50
N PRO A 548 16.32 6.00 -34.92
CA PRO A 548 15.85 4.62 -34.86
C PRO A 548 16.03 4.04 -33.43
N GLY A 549 15.06 3.22 -32.97
CA GLY A 549 15.05 2.59 -31.63
C GLY A 549 16.09 1.49 -31.41
N LEU A 550 16.22 0.96 -30.18
CA LEU A 550 17.27 0.03 -29.77
C LEU A 550 17.21 -1.35 -30.46
N ASP A 551 18.39 -1.94 -30.68
CA ASP A 551 18.54 -3.34 -31.08
C ASP A 551 18.45 -4.29 -29.89
N ALA A 552 18.94 -3.87 -28.72
CA ALA A 552 18.86 -4.62 -27.48
C ALA A 552 18.67 -3.69 -26.25
N LEU A 553 17.84 -4.10 -25.29
CA LEU A 553 17.69 -3.47 -23.98
C LEU A 553 18.12 -4.47 -22.90
N ILE A 554 19.13 -4.12 -22.11
CA ILE A 554 19.50 -4.88 -20.92
C ILE A 554 18.63 -4.43 -19.76
N ILE A 555 17.97 -5.37 -19.07
CA ILE A 555 17.17 -5.10 -17.88
C ILE A 555 17.86 -5.70 -16.66
N ASP A 556 18.18 -4.87 -15.68
CA ASP A 556 18.69 -5.28 -14.38
C ASP A 556 17.51 -5.51 -13.41
N MET A 557 17.22 -6.78 -13.09
CA MET A 557 16.05 -7.14 -12.28
C MET A 557 16.31 -7.04 -10.78
N PRO A 558 15.31 -6.72 -9.94
CA PRO A 558 15.46 -6.89 -8.50
C PRO A 558 15.72 -8.38 -8.15
N PRO A 559 16.37 -8.65 -6.99
CA PRO A 559 16.56 -10.01 -6.54
C PRO A 559 15.21 -10.70 -6.29
N GLY A 560 14.99 -11.87 -6.90
CA GLY A 560 13.85 -12.75 -6.58
C GLY A 560 12.50 -12.45 -7.26
N THR A 561 12.38 -11.48 -8.15
CA THR A 561 11.10 -11.16 -8.85
C THR A 561 11.01 -11.78 -10.24
N GLY A 562 9.89 -12.46 -10.55
CA GLY A 562 9.63 -13.16 -11.82
C GLY A 562 8.47 -12.64 -12.66
N ASP A 563 7.83 -11.55 -12.26
CA ASP A 563 6.53 -11.13 -12.79
C ASP A 563 6.63 -9.98 -13.81
N VAL A 564 7.63 -10.04 -14.69
CA VAL A 564 7.77 -9.09 -15.80
C VAL A 564 7.45 -9.80 -17.12
N PRO A 565 6.25 -9.61 -17.70
CA PRO A 565 5.82 -10.29 -18.92
C PRO A 565 6.52 -9.68 -20.14
N LEU A 566 7.78 -10.05 -20.36
CA LEU A 566 8.60 -9.57 -21.48
C LEU A 566 9.15 -10.72 -22.33
N THR A 567 9.37 -10.42 -23.60
CA THR A 567 9.48 -11.41 -24.66
C THR A 567 10.92 -11.77 -25.08
N VAL A 568 11.96 -11.78 -24.23
CA VAL A 568 13.25 -12.40 -24.66
C VAL A 568 14.22 -12.74 -23.50
N GLY A 569 15.31 -13.46 -23.83
CA GLY A 569 16.02 -14.38 -22.93
C GLY A 569 16.68 -13.81 -21.67
N ALA A 570 16.84 -14.70 -20.69
CA ALA A 570 17.38 -14.39 -19.37
C ALA A 570 18.81 -14.91 -19.16
N VAL A 571 19.66 -14.04 -18.63
CA VAL A 571 21.01 -14.33 -18.11
C VAL A 571 20.94 -14.33 -16.59
N ILE A 572 21.32 -15.44 -15.96
CA ILE A 572 21.24 -15.58 -14.50
C ILE A 572 22.65 -15.53 -13.90
N VAL A 573 22.86 -14.59 -12.99
CA VAL A 573 24.14 -14.36 -12.30
C VAL A 573 24.13 -15.02 -10.92
N SER A 574 25.22 -15.73 -10.60
CA SER A 574 25.39 -16.42 -9.30
C SER A 574 26.85 -16.36 -8.83
N THR A 575 27.05 -16.71 -7.56
CA THR A 575 28.36 -17.04 -6.97
C THR A 575 28.48 -18.56 -6.77
N PRO A 576 29.69 -19.10 -6.48
CA PRO A 576 29.90 -20.55 -6.32
C PRO A 576 29.21 -21.20 -5.10
N GLN A 577 28.70 -20.39 -4.17
CA GLN A 577 28.16 -20.83 -2.87
C GLN A 577 26.86 -21.60 -3.03
N ASP A 578 26.70 -22.72 -2.30
CA ASP A 578 25.48 -23.54 -2.37
C ASP A 578 24.20 -22.76 -2.05
N VAL A 579 24.26 -21.77 -1.16
CA VAL A 579 23.12 -20.89 -0.84
C VAL A 579 22.68 -20.11 -2.10
N SER A 580 23.64 -19.53 -2.82
CA SER A 580 23.41 -18.79 -4.07
C SER A 580 22.88 -19.71 -5.17
N LEU A 581 23.47 -20.91 -5.29
CA LEU A 581 23.06 -21.93 -6.26
C LEU A 581 21.64 -22.47 -5.97
N SER A 582 21.22 -22.52 -4.70
CA SER A 582 19.85 -22.91 -4.33
C SER A 582 18.80 -21.93 -4.86
N ASP A 583 19.12 -20.63 -4.91
CA ASP A 583 18.24 -19.61 -5.44
C ASP A 583 18.28 -19.56 -6.98
N VAL A 584 19.40 -19.91 -7.61
CA VAL A 584 19.46 -20.15 -9.07
C VAL A 584 18.50 -21.24 -9.50
N ARG A 585 18.42 -22.36 -8.76
CA ARG A 585 17.48 -23.45 -9.06
C ARG A 585 16.03 -22.97 -9.03
N LYS A 586 15.67 -22.18 -8.02
CA LYS A 586 14.32 -21.60 -7.88
C LYS A 586 14.03 -20.59 -9.00
N GLY A 587 14.97 -19.70 -9.31
CA GLY A 587 14.86 -18.69 -10.37
C GLY A 587 14.67 -19.32 -11.76
N ILE A 588 15.45 -20.35 -12.09
CA ILE A 588 15.29 -21.11 -13.35
C ILE A 588 13.90 -21.75 -13.43
N ALA A 589 13.44 -22.38 -12.34
CA ALA A 589 12.12 -23.01 -12.31
C ALA A 589 11.00 -21.98 -12.52
N MET A 590 11.14 -20.79 -11.94
CA MET A 590 10.22 -19.66 -12.11
C MET A 590 10.20 -19.17 -13.56
N PHE A 591 11.36 -18.86 -14.16
CA PHE A 591 11.44 -18.40 -15.56
C PHE A 591 10.84 -19.42 -16.54
N ARG A 592 11.08 -20.73 -16.32
CA ARG A 592 10.45 -21.79 -17.12
C ARG A 592 8.94 -21.81 -16.99
N LYS A 593 8.38 -21.58 -15.79
CA LYS A 593 6.92 -21.52 -15.57
C LYS A 593 6.26 -20.35 -16.32
N VAL A 594 6.91 -19.18 -16.37
CA VAL A 594 6.43 -18.02 -17.12
C VAL A 594 6.87 -18.03 -18.59
N SER A 595 7.44 -19.14 -19.06
CA SER A 595 7.86 -19.34 -20.45
C SER A 595 8.88 -18.32 -20.97
N ILE A 596 9.80 -17.89 -20.10
CA ILE A 596 10.96 -17.06 -20.45
C ILE A 596 12.15 -17.99 -20.74
N PRO A 597 12.76 -17.93 -21.95
CA PRO A 597 13.91 -18.75 -22.28
C PRO A 597 15.15 -18.29 -21.52
N ILE A 598 15.95 -19.24 -21.04
CA ILE A 598 17.19 -18.94 -20.32
C ILE A 598 18.35 -19.01 -21.31
N THR A 599 19.01 -17.89 -21.56
CA THR A 599 20.18 -17.80 -22.45
C THR A 599 21.40 -18.47 -21.84
N GLY A 600 21.57 -18.35 -20.51
CA GLY A 600 22.58 -19.11 -19.79
C GLY A 600 22.91 -18.56 -18.40
N LEU A 601 23.84 -19.25 -17.72
CA LEU A 601 24.32 -18.92 -16.39
C LEU A 601 25.68 -18.21 -16.44
N VAL A 602 25.89 -17.28 -15.51
CA VAL A 602 27.15 -16.57 -15.30
C VAL A 602 27.61 -16.81 -13.88
N LEU A 603 28.83 -17.31 -13.73
CA LEU A 603 29.48 -17.39 -12.43
C LEU A 603 30.27 -16.10 -12.22
N ASN A 604 29.79 -15.24 -11.33
CA ASN A 604 30.59 -14.10 -10.89
C ASN A 604 31.44 -14.51 -9.68
N THR A 605 32.59 -13.85 -9.50
CA THR A 605 33.53 -14.11 -8.40
C THR A 605 33.98 -15.58 -8.32
N SER A 606 34.36 -16.16 -9.46
CA SER A 606 34.75 -17.58 -9.56
C SER A 606 35.99 -17.93 -8.74
N TYR A 607 37.01 -17.09 -8.80
CA TYR A 607 38.22 -17.16 -7.98
C TYR A 607 38.86 -15.77 -7.90
N PHE A 608 39.81 -15.60 -6.99
CA PHE A 608 40.67 -14.44 -6.88
C PHE A 608 42.12 -14.85 -7.14
N LEU A 609 42.83 -14.14 -8.01
CA LEU A 609 44.27 -14.33 -8.19
C LEU A 609 44.99 -13.14 -7.56
N CYS A 610 45.78 -13.41 -6.51
CA CYS A 610 46.55 -12.35 -5.87
C CYS A 610 47.70 -11.90 -6.80
N PRO A 611 48.10 -10.62 -6.81
CA PRO A 611 49.14 -10.12 -7.73
C PRO A 611 50.49 -10.84 -7.63
N SER A 612 50.75 -11.49 -6.49
CA SER A 612 51.99 -12.21 -6.20
C SER A 612 51.82 -13.73 -6.20
N CYS A 613 50.62 -14.23 -6.50
CA CYS A 613 50.26 -15.65 -6.41
C CYS A 613 50.10 -16.23 -7.82
N GLU A 614 50.60 -17.44 -8.03
CA GLU A 614 50.33 -18.20 -9.25
C GLU A 614 49.06 -19.07 -9.12
N THR A 615 48.61 -19.33 -7.89
CA THR A 615 47.48 -20.22 -7.61
C THR A 615 46.18 -19.43 -7.43
N PRO A 616 45.10 -19.78 -8.13
CA PRO A 616 43.76 -19.24 -7.89
C PRO A 616 43.23 -19.53 -6.48
N HIS A 617 42.61 -18.53 -5.85
CA HIS A 617 41.94 -18.67 -4.55
C HIS A 617 40.41 -18.66 -4.71
N GLU A 618 39.78 -19.78 -4.40
CA GLU A 618 38.32 -19.96 -4.44
C GLU A 618 37.64 -19.38 -3.19
N ILE A 619 37.67 -18.06 -3.02
CA ILE A 619 37.19 -17.36 -1.80
C ILE A 619 35.74 -17.73 -1.44
N PHE A 620 34.90 -17.92 -2.45
CA PHE A 620 33.46 -18.18 -2.28
C PHE A 620 33.06 -19.63 -2.56
N GLY A 621 34.03 -20.55 -2.61
CA GLY A 621 33.83 -21.96 -2.91
C GLY A 621 34.13 -22.31 -4.37
N SER A 622 34.10 -23.61 -4.66
CA SER A 622 34.59 -24.13 -5.94
C SER A 622 33.63 -23.86 -7.11
N PRO A 623 34.15 -23.40 -8.26
CA PRO A 623 33.38 -23.30 -9.50
C PRO A 623 32.74 -24.62 -9.95
N ASP A 624 33.28 -25.77 -9.53
CA ASP A 624 32.74 -27.08 -9.89
C ASP A 624 31.32 -27.30 -9.37
N SER A 625 30.96 -26.73 -8.22
CA SER A 625 29.58 -26.77 -7.72
C SER A 625 28.64 -26.06 -8.69
N PHE A 626 29.02 -24.88 -9.17
CA PHE A 626 28.24 -24.13 -10.15
C PHE A 626 28.09 -24.88 -11.49
N ARG A 627 29.19 -25.43 -12.03
CA ARG A 627 29.17 -26.20 -13.30
C ARG A 627 28.28 -27.43 -13.21
N ARG A 628 28.29 -28.10 -12.05
CA ARG A 628 27.42 -29.23 -11.77
C ARG A 628 25.95 -28.82 -11.80
N VAL A 629 25.59 -27.72 -11.11
CA VAL A 629 24.22 -27.18 -11.14
C VAL A 629 23.80 -26.77 -12.55
N ALA A 630 24.68 -26.13 -13.32
CA ALA A 630 24.41 -25.76 -14.70
C ALA A 630 24.09 -26.98 -15.57
N THR A 631 24.87 -28.06 -15.41
CA THR A 631 24.69 -29.33 -16.11
C THR A 631 23.39 -30.01 -15.70
N GLU A 632 23.11 -30.12 -14.41
CA GLU A 632 21.87 -30.71 -13.88
C GLU A 632 20.62 -29.98 -14.36
N LEU A 633 20.69 -28.65 -14.47
CA LEU A 633 19.58 -27.83 -14.97
C LEU A 633 19.53 -27.77 -16.50
N GLY A 634 20.49 -28.36 -17.22
CA GLY A 634 20.57 -28.33 -18.68
C GLY A 634 20.68 -26.91 -19.25
N THR A 635 21.39 -26.03 -18.56
CA THR A 635 21.53 -24.60 -18.93
C THR A 635 22.99 -24.27 -19.23
N PRO A 636 23.31 -23.61 -20.35
CA PRO A 636 24.71 -23.36 -20.73
C PRO A 636 25.37 -22.35 -19.79
N VAL A 637 26.67 -22.51 -19.57
CA VAL A 637 27.51 -21.52 -18.88
C VAL A 637 28.02 -20.50 -19.91
N LEU A 638 27.66 -19.24 -19.74
CA LEU A 638 28.08 -18.16 -20.62
C LEU A 638 29.52 -17.74 -20.32
N GLY A 639 29.87 -17.65 -19.04
CA GLY A 639 31.20 -17.29 -18.59
C GLY A 639 31.37 -17.43 -17.07
N GLU A 640 32.64 -17.50 -16.66
CA GLU A 640 33.06 -17.53 -15.27
C GLU A 640 34.03 -16.37 -15.06
N LEU A 641 33.63 -15.39 -14.25
CA LEU A 641 34.32 -14.12 -14.09
C LEU A 641 35.14 -14.15 -12.79
N PRO A 642 36.48 -13.97 -12.85
CA PRO A 642 37.29 -13.87 -11.64
C PRO A 642 36.96 -12.59 -10.86
N LEU A 643 37.29 -12.60 -9.57
CA LEU A 643 37.22 -11.41 -8.73
C LEU A 643 38.44 -10.53 -9.03
N VAL A 644 38.23 -9.38 -9.65
CA VAL A 644 39.30 -8.43 -9.99
C VAL A 644 39.03 -7.05 -9.36
N PRO A 645 39.99 -6.45 -8.63
CA PRO A 645 39.80 -5.16 -7.96
C PRO A 645 39.45 -4.01 -8.91
N ALA A 646 39.96 -4.04 -10.15
CA ALA A 646 39.71 -2.99 -11.12
C ALA A 646 38.24 -2.90 -11.57
N VAL A 647 37.48 -4.01 -11.51
CA VAL A 647 36.03 -3.98 -11.78
C VAL A 647 35.28 -3.21 -10.69
N ASN A 648 35.65 -3.40 -9.42
CA ASN A 648 35.08 -2.64 -8.30
C ASN A 648 35.41 -1.15 -8.47
N LYS A 649 36.69 -0.80 -8.69
CA LYS A 649 37.11 0.58 -8.92
C LYS A 649 36.40 1.24 -10.11
N GLY A 650 36.19 0.49 -11.20
CA GLY A 650 35.42 0.95 -12.35
C GLY A 650 33.97 1.29 -11.98
N GLY A 651 33.33 0.45 -11.17
CA GLY A 651 31.99 0.70 -10.63
C GLY A 651 31.92 1.98 -9.77
N ASP A 652 32.86 2.16 -8.85
CA ASP A 652 32.90 3.34 -7.96
C ASP A 652 33.14 4.65 -8.71
N THR A 653 33.89 4.59 -9.81
CA THR A 653 34.21 5.76 -10.66
C THR A 653 33.21 5.96 -11.79
N GLY A 654 32.19 5.11 -11.91
CA GLY A 654 31.18 5.19 -12.97
C GLY A 654 31.73 4.87 -14.38
N VAL A 655 32.84 4.14 -14.48
CA VAL A 655 33.47 3.71 -15.74
C VAL A 655 33.47 2.18 -15.80
N PRO A 656 32.51 1.56 -16.52
CA PRO A 656 32.46 0.11 -16.67
C PRO A 656 33.80 -0.48 -17.15
N PHE A 657 34.27 -1.53 -16.48
CA PHE A 657 35.61 -2.06 -16.65
C PHE A 657 35.93 -2.49 -18.09
N VAL A 658 34.95 -3.03 -18.83
CA VAL A 658 35.11 -3.41 -20.24
C VAL A 658 35.51 -2.23 -21.15
N LEU A 659 35.28 -0.99 -20.74
CA LEU A 659 35.74 0.21 -21.46
C LEU A 659 37.19 0.56 -21.12
N SER A 660 37.60 0.31 -19.87
CA SER A 660 38.94 0.64 -19.35
C SER A 660 40.06 -0.20 -19.95
N SER A 661 39.74 -1.42 -20.41
CA SER A 661 40.68 -2.37 -21.03
C SER A 661 41.28 -1.90 -22.37
N SER A 662 40.63 -0.95 -23.04
CA SER A 662 41.06 -0.46 -24.35
C SER A 662 42.34 0.39 -24.33
N THR A 663 42.82 0.80 -23.15
CA THR A 663 43.91 1.80 -23.01
C THR A 663 45.08 1.39 -22.10
N LYS A 664 45.03 0.23 -21.43
CA LYS A 664 46.05 -0.20 -20.45
C LYS A 664 46.49 -1.64 -20.66
N THR A 665 47.73 -1.94 -20.27
CA THR A 665 48.22 -3.31 -20.09
C THR A 665 47.50 -3.93 -18.89
N LEU A 666 46.68 -4.93 -19.14
CA LEU A 666 45.93 -5.67 -18.12
C LEU A 666 46.80 -6.76 -17.51
N ASP A 667 46.59 -7.06 -16.23
CA ASP A 667 47.10 -8.31 -15.66
C ASP A 667 46.35 -9.53 -16.22
N SER A 668 46.81 -10.74 -15.90
CA SER A 668 46.25 -11.97 -16.47
C SER A 668 44.78 -12.18 -16.10
N ALA A 669 44.38 -11.89 -14.86
CA ALA A 669 43.02 -12.06 -14.38
C ALA A 669 42.08 -10.97 -14.93
N GLU A 670 42.55 -9.73 -15.02
CA GLU A 670 41.86 -8.60 -15.64
C GLU A 670 41.60 -8.86 -17.14
N LYS A 671 42.59 -9.39 -17.85
CA LYS A 671 42.47 -9.78 -19.25
C LYS A 671 41.45 -10.92 -19.41
N GLU A 672 41.54 -11.95 -18.58
CA GLU A 672 40.60 -13.07 -18.58
C GLU A 672 39.16 -12.61 -18.30
N TRP A 673 38.97 -11.71 -17.34
CA TRP A 673 37.66 -11.13 -17.06
C TRP A 673 37.08 -10.41 -18.27
N ASN A 674 37.89 -9.55 -18.91
CA ASN A 674 37.47 -8.77 -20.08
C ASN A 674 37.17 -9.66 -21.29
N ASP A 675 38.05 -10.61 -21.60
CA ASP A 675 37.88 -11.56 -22.71
C ASP A 675 36.63 -12.44 -22.48
N THR A 676 36.39 -12.86 -21.24
CA THR A 676 35.19 -13.61 -20.86
C THR A 676 33.92 -12.79 -21.04
N MET A 677 33.91 -11.52 -20.63
CA MET A 677 32.75 -10.64 -20.81
C MET A 677 32.44 -10.37 -22.29
N LEU A 678 33.46 -10.17 -23.13
CA LEU A 678 33.28 -10.01 -24.58
C LEU A 678 32.78 -11.31 -25.25
N SER A 679 33.32 -12.45 -24.82
CA SER A 679 32.86 -13.78 -25.27
C SER A 679 31.41 -14.04 -24.87
N MET A 680 31.03 -13.69 -23.63
CA MET A 680 29.65 -13.75 -23.15
C MET A 680 28.72 -12.91 -24.02
N ALA A 681 29.09 -11.67 -24.32
CA ALA A 681 28.32 -10.81 -25.22
C ALA A 681 28.13 -11.47 -26.60
N SER A 682 29.15 -12.14 -27.15
CA SER A 682 29.04 -12.83 -28.45
C SER A 682 28.02 -13.97 -28.39
N LYS A 683 28.12 -14.81 -27.35
CA LYS A 683 27.17 -15.92 -27.14
C LYS A 683 25.73 -15.42 -26.99
N VAL A 684 25.53 -14.29 -26.30
CA VAL A 684 24.20 -13.67 -26.14
C VAL A 684 23.68 -13.13 -27.47
N THR A 685 24.52 -12.43 -28.25
CA THR A 685 24.18 -11.93 -29.60
C THR A 685 23.77 -13.06 -30.53
N ASP A 686 24.54 -14.16 -30.56
CA ASP A 686 24.26 -15.33 -31.39
C ASP A 686 22.98 -16.04 -30.95
N SER A 687 22.81 -16.25 -29.64
CA SER A 687 21.65 -16.95 -29.08
C SER A 687 20.33 -16.21 -29.28
N LEU A 688 20.35 -14.87 -29.36
CA LEU A 688 19.15 -14.04 -29.49
C LEU A 688 18.98 -13.43 -30.88
N GLU A 689 19.88 -13.77 -31.81
CA GLU A 689 19.93 -13.30 -33.19
C GLU A 689 19.89 -11.76 -33.28
N ILE A 690 20.71 -11.08 -32.48
CA ILE A 690 20.81 -9.62 -32.46
C ILE A 690 21.60 -9.20 -33.72
N ARG A 691 20.92 -8.53 -34.68
CA ARG A 691 21.47 -8.14 -36.00
C ARG A 691 21.42 -6.65 -36.31
#